data_AF-A0A7S4TAM6-F1
#
_entry.id   AF-A0A7S4TAM6-F1
#
_cell.length_a   1.000
_cell.length_b   1.000
_cell.length_c   1.000
_cell.angle_alpha   90.00
_cell.angle_beta   90.00
_cell.angle_gamma   90.00
#
_symmetry.space_group_name_H-M   'P 1'
#
loop_
_entity.id
_entity.type
_entity.pdbx_description
1 polymer ?
#
loop_
_entity_poly.entity_id
_entity_poly.type
_entity_poly.pdbx_seq_one_letter_code
_entity_poly.pdbx_strand_id
1 'polypeptide(L)'
;LEGRRHAENRAVPPPMSAGEDVRGTASGEPGDGDRADLQERSGGRERGRRFAFLVNFAVGLCADAAVCAVALLLWSSLGYGEESFDLLGRFSWLSIPLLAICVVLLGVLYLLDYFWPQHLPHHCLQLYEGDPGFGHAVLGAAALLFVAACLLRSASFPCLPALMTTLCCPLAVLAAHRLLEVVWPRERGSARAELRRSRSQIVEHGDVRTKILLLLSITGEEMETLVFYEASAAAFMFSFAVTLALWIRFTVDHSQSLRGEEYDSLPLQDRREADVLWATPLMLAVSNFIFGLFAILRAVMQQAYGRTDVHKNRIIADFVQSALVGEMTEHRLDALRRARVSAIEEIEEGVELEQKRRQYLERHATQAKQLSIIIKVVGCAFVVLLGLAYGAHQLLYTSTPMASMFAGTVVVSFLTFVIFVYVSMSRIVGFMGHWLRDLPAWHTLNNFMGNSWMRALFVCLFAPVVPCIILLSALNQAVRRWRGLYDRFSIPATELPEGEASAPAGDAAALRLTPRINDRLVSMRSWDWLSILARCYVLCFCFVVYTLSAPLLNVGLAALDKGIESLGLHFAVIVIAVFLTGVILFLLPTVPGAIVYMFGGLVISGNCPPKGTDQGFWVGAMVNIIVCFFLKLAACAVQQAGIGGLLGKSLWVRQQAGVHKTVIRCIEAVLRQRGYTAGKVAILCGGPDWPTSVLAGVLGLNLLEMELGTIPIIVYITPLALSGSLYLKKGEGSILAEAADLMFMASILVSMVLWGIASWAVQHELERNREELTRPLAQNVDLEWLDHRAAELEKEVNIGWADVPPAVRAVFALGALVQIMICQAFQLASSYLIGGFEVADGIDALTFIAKWDATEGLFTYPSLALLGLYALTWLCHVQHSRWRRRRIAAPLAAAARELDKVEASWKEEFVKRAEAMELAGKLSQESNDGLRFKL
;
A
#
# COMPACT_ATOMS: atom_id res chain seq x y z
N LEU A 1 -29.15 70.63 4.82
CA LEU A 1 -29.83 70.10 3.61
C LEU A 1 -30.08 68.61 3.89
N GLU A 2 -30.95 68.29 4.86
CA GLU A 2 -32.42 68.14 4.74
C GLU A 2 -32.82 66.77 4.14
N GLY A 3 -33.70 65.96 4.76
CA GLY A 3 -34.37 66.17 6.04
C GLY A 3 -35.21 64.97 6.55
N ARG A 4 -35.45 64.99 7.88
CA ARG A 4 -36.72 64.74 8.60
C ARG A 4 -37.38 63.33 8.57
N ARG A 5 -37.50 62.66 9.74
CA ARG A 5 -38.63 62.67 10.74
C ARG A 5 -39.83 61.80 10.28
N HIS A 6 -40.63 61.12 11.10
CA HIS A 6 -40.93 61.12 12.57
C HIS A 6 -41.45 59.68 12.93
N ALA A 7 -41.70 59.22 14.16
CA ALA A 7 -41.58 59.75 15.53
C ALA A 7 -41.54 58.58 16.56
N GLU A 8 -41.17 58.86 17.81
CA GLU A 8 -41.39 58.00 18.98
C GLU A 8 -42.68 58.41 19.73
N ASN A 9 -43.41 57.47 20.35
CA ASN A 9 -43.96 57.64 21.71
C ASN A 9 -44.72 56.41 22.29
N ARG A 10 -44.57 56.23 23.62
CA ARG A 10 -45.34 55.36 24.55
C ARG A 10 -45.14 53.82 24.38
N ALA A 11 -45.15 53.01 25.44
CA ALA A 11 -45.54 53.25 26.83
C ALA A 11 -44.62 52.58 27.89
N VAL A 12 -44.68 53.09 29.12
CA VAL A 12 -44.04 52.57 30.34
C VAL A 12 -45.04 51.73 31.15
N PRO A 13 -44.61 50.60 31.74
CA PRO A 13 -45.15 50.05 33.00
C PRO A 13 -44.08 50.04 34.12
N PRO A 14 -44.43 49.80 35.40
CA PRO A 14 -43.89 50.57 36.54
C PRO A 14 -42.66 49.95 37.24
N PRO A 15 -42.02 50.67 38.18
CA PRO A 15 -40.99 50.10 39.03
C PRO A 15 -41.61 49.14 40.06
N MET A 16 -41.08 47.92 40.15
CA MET A 16 -41.33 47.05 41.30
C MET A 16 -40.15 47.06 42.28
N SER A 17 -40.54 47.32 43.52
CA SER A 17 -39.90 47.10 44.82
C SER A 17 -38.62 46.25 44.88
N ALA A 18 -37.72 46.72 45.75
CA ALA A 18 -36.57 45.98 46.23
C ALA A 18 -36.93 44.73 47.04
N GLY A 19 -35.99 43.78 47.08
CA GLY A 19 -35.83 42.85 48.19
C GLY A 19 -36.18 41.39 47.92
N GLU A 20 -35.24 40.63 47.37
CA GLU A 20 -35.03 39.24 47.79
C GLU A 20 -33.58 38.78 47.53
N ASP A 21 -32.94 38.25 48.57
CA ASP A 21 -31.51 37.92 48.60
C ASP A 21 -31.33 36.45 48.15
N VAL A 22 -31.12 36.23 46.84
CA VAL A 22 -30.95 34.86 46.29
C VAL A 22 -29.49 34.41 46.41
N ARG A 23 -29.07 34.11 47.64
CA ARG A 23 -27.91 33.23 47.89
C ARG A 23 -28.34 31.76 47.83
N GLY A 24 -28.70 31.31 46.63
CA GLY A 24 -28.93 29.90 46.36
C GLY A 24 -27.61 29.14 46.24
N THR A 25 -27.34 28.20 47.13
CA THR A 25 -26.19 27.29 47.02
C THR A 25 -26.34 26.38 45.80
N ALA A 26 -25.41 26.48 44.85
CA ALA A 26 -25.42 25.73 43.59
C ALA A 26 -25.02 24.25 43.78
N SER A 27 -25.81 23.50 44.54
CA SER A 27 -25.65 22.06 44.78
C SER A 27 -26.95 21.27 44.55
N GLY A 28 -27.89 21.82 43.79
CA GLY A 28 -29.11 21.13 43.40
C GLY A 28 -28.82 20.07 42.33
N GLU A 29 -29.12 18.81 42.61
CA GLU A 29 -29.17 17.78 41.56
C GLU A 29 -30.21 18.19 40.49
N PRO A 30 -29.94 17.91 39.19
CA PRO A 30 -30.90 18.21 38.14
C PRO A 30 -32.19 17.44 38.37
N GLY A 31 -33.31 18.17 38.53
CA GLY A 31 -34.61 17.59 38.83
C GLY A 31 -35.08 16.65 37.72
N ASP A 32 -35.97 15.70 38.04
CA ASP A 32 -36.35 14.64 37.10
C ASP A 32 -36.98 15.16 35.78
N GLY A 33 -37.48 16.40 35.76
CA GLY A 33 -37.89 17.09 34.52
C GLY A 33 -36.74 17.28 33.52
N ASP A 34 -35.55 17.71 33.96
CA ASP A 34 -34.38 17.87 33.09
C ASP A 34 -33.88 16.51 32.56
N ARG A 35 -34.04 15.45 33.35
CA ARG A 35 -33.70 14.08 32.92
C ARG A 35 -34.65 13.58 31.83
N ALA A 36 -35.94 13.87 31.93
CA ALA A 36 -36.93 13.54 30.90
C ALA A 36 -36.63 14.29 29.58
N ASP A 37 -36.36 15.60 29.67
CA ASP A 37 -36.03 16.46 28.52
C ASP A 37 -34.74 15.98 27.80
N LEU A 38 -33.73 15.55 28.56
CA LEU A 38 -32.51 14.96 28.00
C LEU A 38 -32.75 13.60 27.34
N GLN A 39 -33.59 12.74 27.92
CA GLN A 39 -33.97 11.46 27.31
C GLN A 39 -34.72 11.67 26.00
N GLU A 40 -35.72 12.55 25.95
CA GLU A 40 -36.49 12.81 24.72
C GLU A 40 -35.60 13.38 23.60
N ARG A 41 -34.72 14.34 23.93
CA ARG A 41 -33.73 14.89 22.99
C ARG A 41 -32.75 13.82 22.48
N SER A 42 -32.39 12.84 23.30
CA SER A 42 -31.54 11.72 22.86
C SER A 42 -32.25 10.81 21.85
N GLY A 43 -33.50 10.43 22.13
CA GLY A 43 -34.31 9.59 21.23
C GLY A 43 -34.70 10.30 19.92
N GLY A 44 -34.79 11.64 19.93
CA GLY A 44 -34.91 12.45 18.71
C GLY A 44 -33.67 12.38 17.82
N ARG A 45 -32.46 12.48 18.40
CA ARG A 45 -31.19 12.36 17.66
C ARG A 45 -31.02 10.98 17.04
N GLU A 46 -31.34 9.91 17.77
CA GLU A 46 -31.17 8.56 17.26
C GLU A 46 -32.15 8.25 16.12
N ARG A 47 -33.43 8.64 16.25
CA ARG A 47 -34.40 8.57 15.14
C ARG A 47 -33.92 9.34 13.91
N GLY A 48 -33.39 10.55 14.10
CA GLY A 48 -32.78 11.35 13.02
C GLY A 48 -31.58 10.66 12.35
N ARG A 49 -30.71 10.00 13.13
CA ARG A 49 -29.58 9.21 12.59
C ARG A 49 -30.06 8.02 11.78
N ARG A 50 -31.00 7.23 12.31
CA ARG A 50 -31.58 6.05 11.63
C ARG A 50 -32.26 6.44 10.31
N PHE A 51 -33.04 7.52 10.31
CA PHE A 51 -33.65 8.06 9.10
C PHE A 51 -32.59 8.52 8.07
N ALA A 52 -31.57 9.28 8.50
CA ALA A 52 -30.49 9.71 7.62
C ALA A 52 -29.69 8.52 7.05
N PHE A 53 -29.49 7.44 7.82
CA PHE A 53 -28.88 6.22 7.34
C PHE A 53 -29.73 5.56 6.25
N LEU A 54 -31.03 5.35 6.49
CA LEU A 54 -31.94 4.72 5.52
C LEU A 54 -32.04 5.49 4.20
N VAL A 55 -32.09 6.83 4.25
CA VAL A 55 -32.11 7.66 3.03
C VAL A 55 -30.79 7.54 2.26
N ASN A 56 -29.64 7.66 2.92
CA ASN A 56 -28.35 7.51 2.24
C ASN A 56 -28.14 6.07 1.72
N PHE A 57 -28.63 5.06 2.42
CA PHE A 57 -28.55 3.66 2.01
C PHE A 57 -29.40 3.42 0.76
N ALA A 58 -30.65 3.89 0.74
CA ALA A 58 -31.52 3.76 -0.43
C ALA A 58 -30.97 4.51 -1.65
N VAL A 59 -30.50 5.75 -1.47
CA VAL A 59 -29.91 6.54 -2.57
C VAL A 59 -28.61 5.92 -3.08
N GLY A 60 -27.72 5.48 -2.18
CA GLY A 60 -26.48 4.80 -2.54
C GLY A 60 -26.73 3.47 -3.25
N LEU A 61 -27.65 2.65 -2.72
CA LEU A 61 -28.03 1.37 -3.31
C LEU A 61 -28.66 1.55 -4.70
N CYS A 62 -29.57 2.52 -4.89
CA CYS A 62 -30.13 2.80 -6.21
C CYS A 62 -29.07 3.26 -7.23
N ALA A 63 -28.12 4.11 -6.80
CA ALA A 63 -27.04 4.58 -7.67
C ALA A 63 -26.08 3.45 -8.07
N ASP A 64 -25.67 2.63 -7.11
CA ASP A 64 -24.78 1.49 -7.32
C ASP A 64 -25.45 0.37 -8.13
N ALA A 65 -26.69 0.00 -7.78
CA ALA A 65 -27.46 -0.99 -8.52
C ALA A 65 -27.74 -0.56 -9.96
N ALA A 66 -27.91 0.73 -10.24
CA ALA A 66 -28.03 1.24 -11.61
C ALA A 66 -26.74 1.02 -12.42
N VAL A 67 -25.57 1.32 -11.85
CA VAL A 67 -24.28 1.06 -12.53
C VAL A 67 -24.05 -0.44 -12.71
N CYS A 68 -24.34 -1.26 -11.69
CA CYS A 68 -24.26 -2.71 -11.79
C CYS A 68 -25.20 -3.27 -12.86
N ALA A 69 -26.43 -2.76 -12.95
CA ALA A 69 -27.39 -3.17 -13.99
C ALA A 69 -26.89 -2.80 -15.39
N VAL A 70 -26.34 -1.61 -15.59
CA VAL A 70 -25.72 -1.23 -16.88
C VAL A 70 -24.54 -2.15 -17.22
N ALA A 71 -23.69 -2.47 -16.24
CA ALA A 71 -22.55 -3.35 -16.46
C ALA A 71 -22.96 -4.80 -16.80
N LEU A 72 -23.99 -5.33 -16.14
CA LEU A 72 -24.58 -6.65 -16.46
C LEU A 72 -25.27 -6.66 -17.82
N LEU A 73 -26.00 -5.59 -18.17
CA LEU A 73 -26.75 -5.51 -19.42
C LEU A 73 -25.87 -5.29 -20.66
N LEU A 74 -24.68 -4.69 -20.51
CA LEU A 74 -23.77 -4.39 -21.63
C LEU A 74 -22.55 -5.32 -21.71
N TRP A 75 -22.08 -5.89 -20.59
CA TRP A 75 -20.83 -6.66 -20.56
C TRP A 75 -20.99 -8.08 -20.03
N SER A 76 -22.21 -8.61 -20.02
CA SER A 76 -22.48 -10.01 -19.69
C SER A 76 -23.48 -10.64 -20.65
N SER A 77 -23.38 -11.96 -20.83
CA SER A 77 -24.34 -12.79 -21.57
C SER A 77 -25.72 -12.89 -20.88
N LEU A 78 -25.87 -12.31 -19.69
CA LEU A 78 -27.17 -12.01 -19.09
C LEU A 78 -27.92 -10.85 -19.78
N GLY A 79 -27.25 -10.11 -20.66
CA GLY A 79 -27.80 -9.01 -21.44
C GLY A 79 -27.26 -9.00 -22.87
N TYR A 80 -27.06 -7.81 -23.43
CA TYR A 80 -26.63 -7.57 -24.81
C TYR A 80 -25.10 -7.53 -24.93
N GLY A 81 -24.44 -8.51 -24.29
CA GLY A 81 -22.99 -8.57 -24.19
C GLY A 81 -22.32 -8.60 -25.56
N GLU A 82 -22.62 -9.64 -26.33
CA GLU A 82 -22.03 -9.91 -27.65
C GLU A 82 -22.27 -8.75 -28.62
N GLU A 83 -23.49 -8.22 -28.66
CA GLU A 83 -23.85 -7.09 -29.54
C GLU A 83 -23.13 -5.80 -29.12
N SER A 84 -22.88 -5.60 -27.82
CA SER A 84 -22.11 -4.46 -27.32
C SER A 84 -20.62 -4.58 -27.66
N PHE A 85 -20.05 -5.78 -27.61
CA PHE A 85 -18.66 -6.04 -28.01
C PHE A 85 -18.45 -5.83 -29.51
N ASP A 86 -19.30 -6.41 -30.37
CA ASP A 86 -19.26 -6.21 -31.83
C ASP A 86 -19.47 -4.74 -32.20
N LEU A 87 -20.49 -4.08 -31.64
CA LEU A 87 -20.76 -2.66 -31.89
C LEU A 87 -19.56 -1.78 -31.57
N LEU A 88 -18.91 -1.96 -30.42
CA LEU A 88 -17.72 -1.19 -30.04
C LEU A 88 -16.48 -1.59 -30.85
N GLY A 89 -16.33 -2.88 -31.19
CA GLY A 89 -15.25 -3.40 -32.02
C GLY A 89 -15.20 -2.72 -33.39
N ARG A 90 -16.35 -2.54 -34.04
CA ARG A 90 -16.51 -1.79 -35.31
C ARG A 90 -16.04 -0.34 -35.23
N PHE A 91 -16.11 0.29 -34.05
CA PHE A 91 -15.67 1.67 -33.80
C PHE A 91 -14.30 1.77 -33.12
N SER A 92 -13.57 0.66 -32.93
CA SER A 92 -12.32 0.62 -32.16
C SER A 92 -11.21 1.56 -32.67
N TRP A 93 -11.24 1.92 -33.94
CA TRP A 93 -10.35 2.93 -34.55
C TRP A 93 -10.49 4.32 -33.93
N LEU A 94 -11.67 4.67 -33.35
CA LEU A 94 -11.89 5.93 -32.63
C LEU A 94 -11.19 5.99 -31.27
N SER A 95 -10.78 4.85 -30.69
CA SER A 95 -10.12 4.83 -29.38
C SER A 95 -8.81 5.63 -29.35
N ILE A 96 -8.01 5.55 -30.43
CA ILE A 96 -6.72 6.26 -30.54
C ILE A 96 -6.91 7.78 -30.57
N PRO A 97 -7.73 8.39 -31.47
CA PRO A 97 -7.95 9.83 -31.45
C PRO A 97 -8.64 10.31 -30.17
N LEU A 98 -9.57 9.55 -29.58
CA LEU A 98 -10.18 9.92 -28.28
C LEU A 98 -9.15 9.93 -27.14
N LEU A 99 -8.26 8.93 -27.09
CA LEU A 99 -7.15 8.90 -26.12
C LEU A 99 -6.16 10.04 -26.37
N ALA A 100 -5.85 10.36 -27.64
CA ALA A 100 -5.00 11.49 -27.99
C ALA A 100 -5.62 12.83 -27.55
N ILE A 101 -6.93 13.04 -27.78
CA ILE A 101 -7.65 14.24 -27.31
C ILE A 101 -7.70 14.25 -25.78
N CYS A 102 -7.90 13.11 -25.11
CA CYS A 102 -7.82 13.01 -23.65
C CYS A 102 -6.44 13.44 -23.13
N VAL A 103 -5.34 12.92 -23.70
CA VAL A 103 -3.97 13.31 -23.35
C VAL A 103 -3.72 14.80 -23.64
N VAL A 104 -4.27 15.33 -24.73
CA VAL A 104 -4.21 16.77 -25.03
C VAL A 104 -5.04 17.59 -24.02
N LEU A 105 -6.21 17.14 -23.58
CA LEU A 105 -7.01 17.84 -22.56
C LEU A 105 -6.37 17.75 -21.18
N LEU A 106 -5.80 16.61 -20.78
CA LEU A 106 -5.03 16.49 -19.54
C LEU A 106 -3.75 17.32 -19.60
N GLY A 107 -3.10 17.37 -20.77
CA GLY A 107 -1.99 18.27 -21.05
C GLY A 107 -2.42 19.72 -20.91
N VAL A 108 -3.46 20.16 -21.61
CA VAL A 108 -4.01 21.53 -21.54
C VAL A 108 -4.47 21.86 -20.13
N LEU A 109 -5.14 20.97 -19.42
CA LEU A 109 -5.56 21.16 -18.03
C LEU A 109 -4.35 21.30 -17.09
N TYR A 110 -3.35 20.42 -17.23
CA TYR A 110 -2.11 20.52 -16.47
C TYR A 110 -1.40 21.85 -16.77
N LEU A 111 -1.28 22.23 -18.03
CA LEU A 111 -0.69 23.51 -18.44
C LEU A 111 -1.56 24.68 -17.92
N LEU A 112 -2.89 24.61 -17.93
CA LEU A 112 -3.77 25.68 -17.43
C LEU A 112 -3.75 25.81 -15.91
N ASP A 113 -3.95 24.73 -15.15
CA ASP A 113 -3.88 24.66 -13.69
C ASP A 113 -2.47 25.04 -13.18
N TYR A 114 -1.43 24.81 -13.97
CA TYR A 114 -0.06 25.19 -13.65
C TYR A 114 0.38 26.59 -14.13
N PHE A 115 -0.26 27.15 -15.16
CA PHE A 115 0.13 28.44 -15.77
C PHE A 115 -0.79 29.61 -15.42
N TRP A 116 -2.09 29.39 -15.25
CA TRP A 116 -3.04 30.44 -14.88
C TRP A 116 -2.98 30.69 -13.36
N PRO A 117 -2.82 31.93 -12.88
CA PRO A 117 -2.57 32.19 -11.46
C PRO A 117 -3.88 32.22 -10.67
N GLN A 118 -3.92 31.78 -9.40
CA GLN A 118 -2.94 31.02 -8.61
C GLN A 118 -3.46 29.59 -8.44
N HIS A 119 -2.61 28.61 -8.08
CA HIS A 119 -3.11 27.61 -7.14
C HIS A 119 -3.41 28.38 -5.84
N LEU A 120 -4.63 28.88 -5.69
CA LEU A 120 -5.12 29.36 -4.40
C LEU A 120 -4.83 28.23 -3.39
N PRO A 121 -4.13 28.49 -2.27
CA PRO A 121 -3.88 27.45 -1.29
C PRO A 121 -5.20 26.73 -0.98
N HIS A 122 -5.20 25.40 -1.15
CA HIS A 122 -6.35 24.50 -0.95
C HIS A 122 -7.41 24.42 -2.08
N HIS A 123 -7.25 25.09 -3.23
CA HIS A 123 -8.13 24.92 -4.39
C HIS A 123 -7.38 24.29 -5.58
N CYS A 124 -7.72 23.05 -5.91
CA CYS A 124 -7.25 22.37 -7.13
C CYS A 124 -8.25 22.61 -8.27
N LEU A 125 -7.80 22.69 -9.53
CA LEU A 125 -8.67 22.74 -10.72
C LEU A 125 -9.63 23.95 -10.76
N GLN A 126 -9.30 25.04 -10.06
CA GLN A 126 -9.90 26.35 -10.25
C GLN A 126 -8.86 27.24 -10.95
N LEU A 127 -9.13 27.61 -12.19
CA LEU A 127 -8.14 28.31 -13.02
C LEU A 127 -8.01 29.81 -12.71
N TYR A 128 -8.98 30.39 -12.01
CA TYR A 128 -8.99 31.80 -11.62
C TYR A 128 -9.90 32.02 -10.40
N GLU A 129 -9.75 33.16 -9.71
CA GLU A 129 -10.65 33.57 -8.63
C GLU A 129 -12.08 33.72 -9.16
N GLY A 130 -12.99 32.87 -8.69
CA GLY A 130 -14.37 32.82 -9.19
C GLY A 130 -14.58 31.89 -10.39
N ASP A 131 -13.63 30.99 -10.71
CA ASP A 131 -13.88 29.89 -11.64
C ASP A 131 -15.09 29.05 -11.17
N PRO A 132 -16.22 29.05 -11.91
CA PRO A 132 -17.44 28.33 -11.51
C PRO A 132 -17.30 26.81 -11.67
N GLY A 133 -16.20 26.32 -12.27
CA GLY A 133 -15.92 24.90 -12.44
C GLY A 133 -15.32 24.52 -13.80
N PHE A 134 -14.77 25.44 -14.56
CA PHE A 134 -14.17 25.18 -15.88
C PHE A 134 -13.02 24.17 -15.80
N GLY A 135 -12.07 24.32 -14.87
CA GLY A 135 -10.99 23.33 -14.70
C GLY A 135 -11.53 21.93 -14.34
N HIS A 136 -12.59 21.87 -13.54
CA HIS A 136 -13.30 20.63 -13.22
C HIS A 136 -14.07 20.05 -14.44
N ALA A 137 -14.65 20.90 -15.28
CA ALA A 137 -15.34 20.50 -16.51
C ALA A 137 -14.37 19.97 -17.57
N VAL A 138 -13.19 20.57 -17.71
CA VAL A 138 -12.13 20.05 -18.59
C VAL A 138 -11.60 18.71 -18.09
N LEU A 139 -11.42 18.54 -16.77
CA LEU A 139 -11.07 17.23 -16.20
C LEU A 139 -12.17 16.19 -16.44
N GLY A 140 -13.43 16.57 -16.23
CA GLY A 140 -14.59 15.73 -16.50
C GLY A 140 -14.66 15.29 -17.97
N ALA A 141 -14.45 16.21 -18.90
CA ALA A 141 -14.38 15.92 -20.32
C ALA A 141 -13.21 14.97 -20.66
N ALA A 142 -12.02 15.20 -20.09
CA ALA A 142 -10.88 14.32 -20.28
C ALA A 142 -11.14 12.90 -19.72
N ALA A 143 -11.77 12.79 -18.55
CA ALA A 143 -12.16 11.52 -17.95
C ALA A 143 -13.21 10.78 -18.80
N LEU A 144 -14.21 11.48 -19.31
CA LEU A 144 -15.22 10.91 -20.22
C LEU A 144 -14.60 10.42 -21.53
N LEU A 145 -13.67 11.18 -22.12
CA LEU A 145 -12.93 10.74 -23.32
C LEU A 145 -12.02 9.54 -23.05
N PHE A 146 -11.40 9.47 -21.87
CA PHE A 146 -10.62 8.30 -21.44
C PHE A 146 -11.51 7.06 -21.33
N VAL A 147 -12.63 7.17 -20.61
CA VAL A 147 -13.60 6.07 -20.48
C VAL A 147 -14.13 5.65 -21.86
N ALA A 148 -14.50 6.58 -22.74
CA ALA A 148 -14.94 6.28 -24.10
C ALA A 148 -13.85 5.57 -24.93
N ALA A 149 -12.60 6.01 -24.85
CA ALA A 149 -11.48 5.35 -25.53
C ALA A 149 -11.23 3.93 -24.99
N CYS A 150 -11.41 3.72 -23.68
CA CYS A 150 -11.31 2.42 -23.03
C CYS A 150 -12.48 1.48 -23.41
N LEU A 151 -13.71 1.98 -23.47
CA LEU A 151 -14.88 1.23 -23.97
C LEU A 151 -14.64 0.75 -25.41
N LEU A 152 -14.18 1.65 -26.29
CA LEU A 152 -13.88 1.35 -27.70
C LEU A 152 -12.64 0.44 -27.90
N ARG A 153 -11.91 0.09 -26.84
CA ARG A 153 -10.82 -0.89 -26.91
C ARG A 153 -11.25 -2.33 -26.63
N SER A 154 -12.56 -2.58 -26.51
CA SER A 154 -13.18 -3.89 -26.32
C SER A 154 -12.50 -5.02 -27.13
N ALA A 155 -12.42 -4.89 -28.46
CA ALA A 155 -11.84 -5.93 -29.33
C ALA A 155 -10.35 -6.22 -29.10
N SER A 156 -9.57 -5.29 -28.52
CA SER A 156 -8.16 -5.53 -28.15
C SER A 156 -8.00 -5.99 -26.69
N PHE A 157 -8.91 -5.53 -25.82
CA PHE A 157 -8.85 -5.67 -24.37
C PHE A 157 -10.28 -5.86 -23.83
N PRO A 158 -10.88 -7.05 -23.97
CA PRO A 158 -12.31 -7.22 -23.73
C PRO A 158 -12.72 -6.98 -22.27
N CYS A 159 -11.78 -7.14 -21.34
CA CYS A 159 -11.96 -6.83 -19.92
C CYS A 159 -12.22 -5.33 -19.63
N LEU A 160 -11.71 -4.44 -20.50
CA LEU A 160 -11.56 -3.02 -20.19
C LEU A 160 -12.89 -2.24 -20.08
N PRO A 161 -13.92 -2.47 -20.92
CA PRO A 161 -15.23 -1.81 -20.78
C PRO A 161 -15.92 -2.11 -19.44
N ALA A 162 -15.89 -3.38 -19.02
CA ALA A 162 -16.48 -3.83 -17.77
C ALA A 162 -15.74 -3.20 -16.57
N LEU A 163 -14.40 -3.16 -16.60
CA LEU A 163 -13.58 -2.50 -15.58
C LEU A 163 -13.89 -1.00 -15.43
N MET A 164 -13.99 -0.28 -16.55
CA MET A 164 -14.34 1.15 -16.53
C MET A 164 -15.75 1.40 -15.99
N THR A 165 -16.72 0.55 -16.35
CA THR A 165 -18.09 0.68 -15.83
C THR A 165 -18.14 0.40 -14.33
N THR A 166 -17.35 -0.57 -13.85
CA THR A 166 -17.27 -0.90 -12.42
C THR A 166 -16.64 0.23 -11.59
N LEU A 167 -15.67 0.97 -12.15
CA LEU A 167 -15.13 2.18 -11.52
C LEU A 167 -16.16 3.30 -11.33
N CYS A 168 -17.27 3.29 -12.08
CA CYS A 168 -18.33 4.28 -11.92
C CYS A 168 -19.17 4.05 -10.65
N CYS A 169 -19.18 2.86 -10.03
CA CYS A 169 -19.95 2.57 -8.81
C CYS A 169 -19.69 3.59 -7.67
N PRO A 170 -18.43 3.77 -7.17
CA PRO A 170 -18.15 4.74 -6.12
C PRO A 170 -18.40 6.20 -6.55
N LEU A 171 -18.20 6.52 -7.83
CA LEU A 171 -18.47 7.86 -8.37
C LEU A 171 -19.98 8.16 -8.41
N ALA A 172 -20.81 7.18 -8.78
CA ALA A 172 -22.27 7.29 -8.82
C ALA A 172 -22.85 7.46 -7.42
N VAL A 173 -22.39 6.69 -6.43
CA VAL A 173 -22.81 6.84 -5.01
C VAL A 173 -22.45 8.22 -4.46
N LEU A 174 -21.24 8.71 -4.76
CA LEU A 174 -20.81 10.07 -4.37
C LEU A 174 -21.65 11.16 -5.08
N ALA A 175 -21.90 11.02 -6.38
CA ALA A 175 -22.71 11.95 -7.16
C ALA A 175 -24.16 11.99 -6.68
N ALA A 176 -24.77 10.82 -6.40
CA ALA A 176 -26.11 10.71 -5.86
C ALA A 176 -26.23 11.33 -4.46
N HIS A 177 -25.21 11.18 -3.61
CA HIS A 177 -25.16 11.88 -2.32
C HIS A 177 -25.05 13.41 -2.47
N ARG A 178 -24.24 13.91 -3.42
CA ARG A 178 -24.18 15.36 -3.73
C ARG A 178 -25.51 15.89 -4.27
N LEU A 179 -26.18 15.13 -5.14
CA LEU A 179 -27.52 15.49 -5.62
C LEU A 179 -28.54 15.49 -4.47
N LEU A 180 -28.45 14.56 -3.52
CA LEU A 180 -29.28 14.55 -2.31
C LEU A 180 -29.04 15.79 -1.43
N GLU A 181 -27.79 16.24 -1.26
CA GLU A 181 -27.48 17.50 -0.56
C GLU A 181 -28.10 18.74 -1.24
N VAL A 182 -28.19 18.74 -2.58
CA VAL A 182 -28.76 19.84 -3.38
C VAL A 182 -30.29 19.79 -3.42
N VAL A 183 -30.90 18.61 -3.58
CA VAL A 183 -32.36 18.41 -3.70
C VAL A 183 -33.04 18.46 -2.34
N TRP A 184 -32.37 18.00 -1.28
CA TRP A 184 -32.85 18.11 0.10
C TRP A 184 -31.95 19.05 0.92
N PRO A 185 -31.95 20.37 0.61
CA PRO A 185 -31.18 21.34 1.37
C PRO A 185 -31.83 21.47 2.75
N ARG A 186 -31.32 20.71 3.72
CA ARG A 186 -31.66 20.91 5.14
C ARG A 186 -31.46 22.39 5.45
N GLU A 187 -32.43 23.05 6.08
CA GLU A 187 -32.45 24.52 6.32
C GLU A 187 -31.18 25.08 6.99
N ARG A 188 -30.37 24.20 7.60
CA ARG A 188 -29.04 24.48 8.17
C ARG A 188 -27.95 24.72 7.11
N GLY A 189 -28.18 24.44 5.83
CA GLY A 189 -27.16 24.43 4.77
C GLY A 189 -26.52 25.79 4.51
N SER A 190 -27.34 26.85 4.43
CA SER A 190 -26.86 28.23 4.27
C SER A 190 -26.03 28.69 5.47
N ALA A 191 -26.56 28.54 6.68
CA ALA A 191 -25.87 28.88 7.92
C ALA A 191 -24.55 28.10 8.11
N ARG A 192 -24.51 26.81 7.73
CA ARG A 192 -23.28 26.01 7.72
C ARG A 192 -22.27 26.50 6.69
N ALA A 193 -22.70 26.88 5.48
CA ALA A 193 -21.80 27.41 4.46
C ALA A 193 -21.14 28.74 4.90
N GLU A 194 -21.88 29.59 5.60
CA GLU A 194 -21.37 30.83 6.20
C GLU A 194 -20.40 30.55 7.37
N LEU A 195 -20.79 29.70 8.32
CA LEU A 195 -19.92 29.21 9.42
C LEU A 195 -18.62 28.58 8.91
N ARG A 196 -18.65 27.88 7.77
CA ARG A 196 -17.46 27.30 7.12
C ARG A 196 -16.51 28.37 6.57
N ARG A 197 -17.03 29.41 5.90
CA ARG A 197 -16.20 30.52 5.39
C ARG A 197 -15.50 31.27 6.52
N SER A 198 -16.18 31.46 7.65
CA SER A 198 -15.65 32.18 8.81
C SER A 198 -14.94 31.28 9.85
N ARG A 199 -14.65 30.00 9.53
CA ARG A 199 -14.19 29.01 10.52
C ARG A 199 -12.90 29.41 11.26
N SER A 200 -11.91 29.98 10.58
CA SER A 200 -10.68 30.49 11.20
C SER A 200 -10.95 31.71 12.09
N GLN A 201 -11.66 32.70 11.55
CA GLN A 201 -12.03 33.93 12.26
C GLN A 201 -12.84 33.64 13.54
N ILE A 202 -13.79 32.71 13.49
CA ILE A 202 -14.59 32.29 14.65
C ILE A 202 -13.75 31.54 15.69
N VAL A 203 -12.81 30.68 15.27
CA VAL A 203 -11.91 29.98 16.20
C VAL A 203 -11.03 30.96 16.97
N GLU A 204 -10.60 32.05 16.33
CA GLU A 204 -9.66 33.00 16.96
C GLU A 204 -10.36 34.15 17.69
N HIS A 205 -11.41 34.73 17.08
CA HIS A 205 -12.05 35.97 17.53
C HIS A 205 -13.55 35.80 17.84
N GLY A 206 -14.13 34.62 17.61
CA GLY A 206 -15.54 34.36 17.89
C GLY A 206 -15.84 34.30 19.39
N ASP A 207 -17.03 34.78 19.77
CA ASP A 207 -17.53 34.64 21.14
C ASP A 207 -17.80 33.16 21.48
N VAL A 208 -17.95 32.85 22.77
CA VAL A 208 -18.18 31.48 23.24
C VAL A 208 -19.41 30.86 22.58
N ARG A 209 -20.47 31.63 22.32
CA ARG A 209 -21.68 31.15 21.66
C ARG A 209 -21.41 30.75 20.21
N THR A 210 -20.71 31.57 19.42
CA THR A 210 -20.38 31.25 18.03
C THR A 210 -19.37 30.11 17.94
N LYS A 211 -18.41 30.01 18.87
CA LYS A 211 -17.50 28.85 19.00
C LYS A 211 -18.28 27.56 19.30
N ILE A 212 -19.28 27.58 20.18
CA ILE A 212 -20.17 26.42 20.46
C ILE A 212 -21.02 26.07 19.23
N LEU A 213 -21.61 27.04 18.52
CA LEU A 213 -22.37 26.79 17.30
C LEU A 213 -21.50 26.17 16.20
N LEU A 214 -20.26 26.65 16.05
CA LEU A 214 -19.28 26.07 15.13
C LEU A 214 -18.89 24.63 15.56
N LEU A 215 -18.67 24.37 16.85
CA LEU A 215 -18.39 23.04 17.38
C LEU A 215 -19.54 22.05 17.12
N LEU A 216 -20.80 22.48 17.32
CA LEU A 216 -21.99 21.71 17.00
C LEU A 216 -22.15 21.49 15.49
N SER A 217 -21.79 22.47 14.66
CA SER A 217 -21.77 22.34 13.20
C SER A 217 -20.76 21.28 12.76
N ILE A 218 -19.49 21.38 13.20
CA ILE A 218 -18.42 20.43 12.90
C ILE A 218 -18.82 19.01 13.33
N THR A 219 -19.33 18.85 14.56
CA THR A 219 -19.76 17.55 15.08
C THR A 219 -20.95 16.97 14.30
N GLY A 220 -21.86 17.84 13.83
CA GLY A 220 -22.97 17.44 12.96
C GLY A 220 -22.50 16.96 11.58
N GLU A 221 -21.54 17.66 10.97
CA GLU A 221 -20.93 17.27 9.70
C GLU A 221 -20.13 15.96 9.82
N GLU A 222 -19.40 15.77 10.92
CA GLU A 222 -18.68 14.52 11.23
C GLU A 222 -19.65 13.32 11.30
N MET A 223 -20.80 13.50 11.96
CA MET A 223 -21.84 12.46 12.08
C MET A 223 -22.59 12.21 10.78
N GLU A 224 -22.91 13.24 10.01
CA GLU A 224 -23.52 13.09 8.68
C GLU A 224 -22.58 12.36 7.71
N THR A 225 -21.29 12.68 7.75
CA THR A 225 -20.23 11.98 6.98
C THR A 225 -20.08 10.52 7.41
N LEU A 226 -20.08 10.24 8.72
CA LEU A 226 -20.02 8.87 9.24
C LEU A 226 -21.23 8.04 8.77
N VAL A 227 -22.44 8.57 8.92
CA VAL A 227 -23.69 7.91 8.50
C VAL A 227 -23.72 7.66 6.99
N PHE A 228 -23.19 8.57 6.17
CA PHE A 228 -23.05 8.37 4.73
C PHE A 228 -22.14 7.19 4.40
N TYR A 229 -20.94 7.08 5.02
CA TYR A 229 -20.04 5.96 4.76
C TYR A 229 -20.53 4.63 5.33
N GLU A 230 -21.19 4.63 6.51
CA GLU A 230 -21.88 3.45 7.04
C GLU A 230 -22.97 2.96 6.07
N ALA A 231 -23.76 3.87 5.50
CA ALA A 231 -24.81 3.55 4.54
C ALA A 231 -24.27 3.09 3.17
N SER A 232 -23.20 3.73 2.68
CA SER A 232 -22.52 3.34 1.43
C SER A 232 -21.88 1.95 1.55
N ALA A 233 -21.26 1.65 2.70
CA ALA A 233 -20.75 0.32 2.99
C ALA A 233 -21.86 -0.75 2.94
N ALA A 234 -23.00 -0.48 3.57
CA ALA A 234 -24.14 -1.39 3.54
C ALA A 234 -24.70 -1.57 2.11
N ALA A 235 -24.76 -0.49 1.31
CA ALA A 235 -25.20 -0.55 -0.08
C ALA A 235 -24.29 -1.45 -0.94
N PHE A 236 -22.97 -1.20 -0.94
CA PHE A 236 -22.02 -2.03 -1.70
C PHE A 236 -21.99 -3.49 -1.23
N MET A 237 -22.07 -3.75 0.08
CA MET A 237 -22.12 -5.13 0.60
C MET A 237 -23.42 -5.86 0.21
N PHE A 238 -24.54 -5.15 0.08
CA PHE A 238 -25.79 -5.70 -0.44
C PHE A 238 -25.68 -5.99 -1.94
N SER A 239 -25.16 -5.05 -2.74
CA SER A 239 -24.90 -5.25 -4.18
C SER A 239 -23.95 -6.41 -4.44
N PHE A 240 -22.89 -6.57 -3.63
CA PHE A 240 -22.01 -7.74 -3.64
C PHE A 240 -22.79 -9.05 -3.44
N ALA A 241 -23.62 -9.14 -2.41
CA ALA A 241 -24.39 -10.35 -2.14
C ALA A 241 -25.37 -10.70 -3.27
N VAL A 242 -26.04 -9.69 -3.85
CA VAL A 242 -26.97 -9.87 -4.97
C VAL A 242 -26.24 -10.27 -6.25
N THR A 243 -25.18 -9.56 -6.64
CA THR A 243 -24.40 -9.88 -7.85
C THR A 243 -23.70 -11.23 -7.76
N LEU A 244 -23.18 -11.60 -6.58
CA LEU A 244 -22.63 -12.94 -6.34
C LEU A 244 -23.70 -14.03 -6.44
N ALA A 245 -24.89 -13.82 -5.85
CA ALA A 245 -25.98 -14.80 -5.94
C ALA A 245 -26.50 -14.97 -7.38
N LEU A 246 -26.59 -13.87 -8.15
CA LEU A 246 -26.89 -13.90 -9.58
C LEU A 246 -25.82 -14.66 -10.36
N TRP A 247 -24.54 -14.39 -10.13
CA TRP A 247 -23.43 -15.10 -10.77
C TRP A 247 -23.42 -16.60 -10.45
N ILE A 248 -23.65 -16.98 -9.18
CA ILE A 248 -23.74 -18.40 -8.78
C ILE A 248 -24.91 -19.08 -9.51
N ARG A 249 -26.10 -18.45 -9.54
CA ARG A 249 -27.27 -19.00 -10.24
C ARG A 249 -27.01 -19.15 -11.75
N PHE A 250 -26.51 -18.09 -12.37
CA PHE A 250 -26.15 -18.04 -13.78
C PHE A 250 -25.11 -19.11 -14.15
N THR A 251 -24.06 -19.24 -13.34
CA THR A 251 -23.01 -20.26 -13.50
C THR A 251 -23.59 -21.67 -13.43
N VAL A 252 -24.45 -21.96 -12.44
CA VAL A 252 -25.11 -23.27 -12.33
C VAL A 252 -25.92 -23.59 -13.59
N ASP A 253 -26.72 -22.64 -14.09
CA ASP A 253 -27.55 -22.84 -15.29
C ASP A 253 -26.73 -22.96 -16.58
N HIS A 254 -25.76 -22.05 -16.81
CA HIS A 254 -25.01 -21.97 -18.07
C HIS A 254 -23.77 -22.87 -18.11
N SER A 255 -23.40 -23.50 -16.99
CA SER A 255 -22.29 -24.46 -16.98
C SER A 255 -22.47 -25.59 -18.00
N GLN A 256 -23.70 -25.91 -18.44
CA GLN A 256 -23.94 -26.92 -19.47
C GLN A 256 -23.80 -26.39 -20.91
N SER A 257 -24.11 -25.12 -21.20
CA SER A 257 -23.98 -24.58 -22.56
C SER A 257 -22.53 -24.22 -22.90
N LEU A 258 -21.74 -23.77 -21.91
CA LEU A 258 -20.31 -23.48 -22.04
C LEU A 258 -19.42 -24.75 -22.06
N ARG A 259 -20.02 -25.94 -22.19
CA ARG A 259 -19.37 -27.26 -22.12
C ARG A 259 -19.34 -28.03 -23.44
N GLY A 260 -19.70 -27.40 -24.57
CA GLY A 260 -19.75 -28.05 -25.89
C GLY A 260 -18.47 -27.91 -26.71
N GLU A 261 -18.22 -28.90 -27.60
CA GLU A 261 -17.16 -28.85 -28.64
C GLU A 261 -17.24 -27.58 -29.50
N GLU A 262 -18.42 -26.99 -29.62
CA GLU A 262 -18.66 -25.71 -30.31
C GLU A 262 -17.84 -24.56 -29.72
N TYR A 263 -17.77 -24.43 -28.39
CA TYR A 263 -16.93 -23.41 -27.73
C TYR A 263 -15.45 -23.66 -28.04
N ASP A 264 -15.00 -24.93 -28.06
CA ASP A 264 -13.64 -25.29 -28.42
C ASP A 264 -13.33 -25.23 -29.93
N SER A 265 -14.34 -24.97 -30.76
CA SER A 265 -14.19 -24.64 -32.18
C SER A 265 -14.08 -23.14 -32.46
N LEU A 266 -14.52 -22.28 -31.51
CA LEU A 266 -14.50 -20.83 -31.69
C LEU A 266 -13.08 -20.27 -31.87
N PRO A 267 -12.91 -19.21 -32.69
CA PRO A 267 -11.69 -18.40 -32.70
C PRO A 267 -11.24 -17.99 -31.29
N LEU A 268 -9.92 -17.88 -31.09
CA LEU A 268 -9.36 -17.54 -29.77
C LEU A 268 -9.91 -16.22 -29.22
N GLN A 269 -10.18 -15.22 -30.09
CA GLN A 269 -10.74 -13.93 -29.69
C GLN A 269 -12.14 -14.09 -29.12
N ASP A 270 -13.03 -14.77 -29.83
CA ASP A 270 -14.43 -14.99 -29.47
C ASP A 270 -14.55 -15.73 -28.13
N ARG A 271 -13.64 -16.69 -27.86
CA ARG A 271 -13.52 -17.32 -26.53
C ARG A 271 -13.17 -16.31 -25.42
N ARG A 272 -12.25 -15.36 -25.68
CA ARG A 272 -11.92 -14.31 -24.71
C ARG A 272 -13.11 -13.40 -24.42
N GLU A 273 -13.92 -13.12 -25.43
CA GLU A 273 -15.12 -12.31 -25.29
C GLU A 273 -16.17 -13.08 -24.47
N ALA A 274 -16.41 -14.36 -24.77
CA ALA A 274 -17.30 -15.23 -23.98
C ALA A 274 -16.87 -15.38 -22.50
N ASP A 275 -15.57 -15.59 -22.23
CA ASP A 275 -15.03 -15.65 -20.86
C ASP A 275 -15.30 -14.36 -20.08
N VAL A 276 -15.12 -13.21 -20.74
CA VAL A 276 -15.39 -11.89 -20.15
C VAL A 276 -16.87 -11.72 -19.86
N LEU A 277 -17.74 -12.09 -20.80
CA LEU A 277 -19.19 -12.02 -20.64
C LEU A 277 -19.69 -12.88 -19.47
N TRP A 278 -19.07 -14.04 -19.25
CA TRP A 278 -19.38 -14.92 -18.13
C TRP A 278 -18.82 -14.42 -16.78
N ALA A 279 -17.62 -13.83 -16.77
CA ALA A 279 -16.93 -13.39 -15.55
C ALA A 279 -17.34 -11.99 -15.05
N THR A 280 -17.91 -11.12 -15.89
CA THR A 280 -18.37 -9.76 -15.50
C THR A 280 -19.21 -9.71 -14.21
N PRO A 281 -20.22 -10.59 -13.98
CA PRO A 281 -21.02 -10.55 -12.77
C PRO A 281 -20.20 -10.82 -11.49
N LEU A 282 -19.24 -11.74 -11.55
CA LEU A 282 -18.31 -12.01 -10.44
C LEU A 282 -17.37 -10.82 -10.20
N MET A 283 -16.88 -10.19 -11.27
CA MET A 283 -16.01 -9.02 -11.19
C MET A 283 -16.72 -7.83 -10.52
N LEU A 284 -17.99 -7.60 -10.83
CA LEU A 284 -18.84 -6.60 -10.15
C LEU A 284 -19.01 -6.93 -8.67
N ALA A 285 -19.27 -8.19 -8.33
CA ALA A 285 -19.39 -8.64 -6.94
C ALA A 285 -18.10 -8.36 -6.15
N VAL A 286 -16.94 -8.82 -6.65
CA VAL A 286 -15.63 -8.61 -6.01
C VAL A 286 -15.32 -7.11 -5.85
N SER A 287 -15.61 -6.30 -6.86
CA SER A 287 -15.36 -4.86 -6.80
C SER A 287 -16.25 -4.15 -5.77
N ASN A 288 -17.54 -4.51 -5.71
CA ASN A 288 -18.45 -3.99 -4.68
C ASN A 288 -18.04 -4.42 -3.27
N PHE A 289 -17.56 -5.64 -3.09
CA PHE A 289 -16.97 -6.05 -1.80
C PHE A 289 -15.77 -5.16 -1.42
N ILE A 290 -14.86 -4.88 -2.36
CA ILE A 290 -13.70 -3.99 -2.15
C ILE A 290 -14.14 -2.54 -1.83
N PHE A 291 -15.11 -1.97 -2.57
CA PHE A 291 -15.63 -0.63 -2.30
C PHE A 291 -16.38 -0.56 -0.96
N GLY A 292 -17.10 -1.63 -0.59
CA GLY A 292 -17.67 -1.80 0.74
C GLY A 292 -16.60 -1.75 1.84
N LEU A 293 -15.48 -2.48 1.68
CA LEU A 293 -14.35 -2.42 2.60
C LEU A 293 -13.72 -1.01 2.69
N PHE A 294 -13.62 -0.27 1.57
CA PHE A 294 -13.11 1.12 1.60
C PHE A 294 -14.08 2.06 2.34
N ALA A 295 -15.38 1.89 2.18
CA ALA A 295 -16.39 2.66 2.91
C ALA A 295 -16.39 2.31 4.42
N ILE A 296 -16.26 1.03 4.79
CA ILE A 296 -16.10 0.58 6.19
C ILE A 296 -14.84 1.20 6.80
N LEU A 297 -13.70 1.10 6.09
CA LEU A 297 -12.44 1.70 6.52
C LEU A 297 -12.62 3.21 6.72
N ARG A 298 -13.26 3.91 5.78
CA ARG A 298 -13.52 5.35 5.92
C ARG A 298 -14.40 5.67 7.13
N ALA A 299 -15.45 4.90 7.39
CA ALA A 299 -16.33 5.07 8.54
C ALA A 299 -15.59 4.87 9.88
N VAL A 300 -14.83 3.78 10.01
CA VAL A 300 -13.97 3.51 11.19
C VAL A 300 -12.96 4.65 11.41
N MET A 301 -12.32 5.10 10.33
CA MET A 301 -11.36 6.19 10.41
C MET A 301 -12.01 7.53 10.78
N GLN A 302 -13.22 7.83 10.28
CA GLN A 302 -13.93 9.08 10.56
C GLN A 302 -14.15 9.30 12.06
N GLN A 303 -14.36 8.22 12.83
CA GLN A 303 -14.46 8.29 14.30
C GLN A 303 -13.16 8.74 14.98
N ALA A 304 -12.00 8.40 14.42
CA ALA A 304 -10.70 8.89 14.89
C ALA A 304 -10.40 10.31 14.39
N TYR A 305 -10.74 10.64 13.14
CA TYR A 305 -10.63 12.02 12.60
C TYR A 305 -11.34 13.04 13.49
N GLY A 306 -12.54 12.71 13.97
CA GLY A 306 -13.32 13.56 14.87
C GLY A 306 -12.69 13.78 16.26
N ARG A 307 -11.57 13.12 16.57
CA ARG A 307 -10.74 13.35 17.77
C ARG A 307 -9.46 14.15 17.48
N THR A 308 -9.08 14.27 16.20
CA THR A 308 -7.86 14.96 15.75
C THR A 308 -8.13 16.29 15.03
N ASP A 309 -9.39 16.73 14.91
CA ASP A 309 -9.71 18.03 14.31
C ASP A 309 -9.13 19.17 15.16
N VAL A 310 -8.11 19.84 14.63
CA VAL A 310 -7.37 20.91 15.33
C VAL A 310 -8.28 22.06 15.77
N HIS A 311 -9.30 22.43 14.98
CA HIS A 311 -10.22 23.50 15.36
C HIS A 311 -11.16 23.04 16.47
N LYS A 312 -11.62 21.79 16.44
CA LYS A 312 -12.43 21.18 17.50
C LYS A 312 -11.63 21.13 18.80
N ASN A 313 -10.39 20.65 18.74
CA ASN A 313 -9.50 20.56 19.90
C ASN A 313 -9.09 21.95 20.42
N ARG A 314 -8.87 22.95 19.55
CA ARG A 314 -8.61 24.34 19.94
C ARG A 314 -9.84 24.99 20.58
N ILE A 315 -11.04 24.83 20.02
CA ILE A 315 -12.29 25.32 20.64
C ILE A 315 -12.53 24.66 22.01
N ILE A 316 -12.29 23.36 22.15
CA ILE A 316 -12.41 22.66 23.43
C ILE A 316 -11.32 23.12 24.41
N ALA A 317 -10.08 23.33 23.96
CA ALA A 317 -9.00 23.86 24.78
C ALA A 317 -9.28 25.30 25.23
N ASP A 318 -9.70 26.19 24.32
CA ASP A 318 -10.14 27.56 24.61
C ASP A 318 -11.29 27.57 25.62
N PHE A 319 -12.26 26.66 25.50
CA PHE A 319 -13.39 26.54 26.42
C PHE A 319 -12.96 26.05 27.80
N VAL A 320 -12.12 25.00 27.86
CA VAL A 320 -11.52 24.50 29.11
C VAL A 320 -10.64 25.57 29.76
N GLN A 321 -9.86 26.32 28.98
CA GLN A 321 -9.03 27.41 29.47
C GLN A 321 -9.88 28.60 29.93
N SER A 322 -10.98 28.93 29.25
CA SER A 322 -11.90 29.99 29.67
C SER A 322 -12.66 29.62 30.94
N ALA A 323 -13.07 28.35 31.07
CA ALA A 323 -13.66 27.81 32.28
C ALA A 323 -12.65 27.81 33.44
N LEU A 324 -11.43 27.29 33.23
CA LEU A 324 -10.35 27.33 34.21
C LEU A 324 -9.93 28.76 34.58
N VAL A 325 -9.94 29.72 33.65
CA VAL A 325 -9.64 31.12 33.94
C VAL A 325 -10.80 31.76 34.71
N GLY A 326 -12.05 31.44 34.39
CA GLY A 326 -13.23 31.87 35.14
C GLY A 326 -13.25 31.32 36.58
N GLU A 327 -13.07 30.02 36.73
CA GLU A 327 -12.89 29.35 38.02
C GLU A 327 -11.68 29.92 38.76
N MET A 328 -10.52 30.14 38.10
CA MET A 328 -9.38 30.80 38.74
C MET A 328 -9.61 32.27 39.08
N THR A 329 -10.42 33.04 38.36
CA THR A 329 -10.69 34.45 38.72
C THR A 329 -11.72 34.55 39.83
N GLU A 330 -12.74 33.70 39.81
CA GLU A 330 -13.71 33.57 40.90
C GLU A 330 -13.04 33.01 42.16
N HIS A 331 -12.21 31.97 42.02
CA HIS A 331 -11.37 31.43 43.09
C HIS A 331 -10.19 32.35 43.46
N ARG A 332 -9.71 33.27 42.62
CA ARG A 332 -8.78 34.34 43.05
C ARG A 332 -9.49 35.43 43.83
N LEU A 333 -10.73 35.76 43.49
CA LEU A 333 -11.60 36.60 44.30
C LEU A 333 -11.86 35.96 45.67
N ASP A 334 -12.01 34.65 45.72
CA ASP A 334 -12.22 33.89 46.96
C ASP A 334 -10.91 33.55 47.72
N ALA A 335 -9.79 33.39 47.02
CA ALA A 335 -8.47 33.21 47.61
C ALA A 335 -7.92 34.55 48.14
N LEU A 336 -8.21 35.68 47.50
CA LEU A 336 -7.95 37.01 48.09
C LEU A 336 -8.79 37.24 49.36
N ARG A 337 -9.94 36.56 49.52
CA ARG A 337 -10.69 36.50 50.79
C ARG A 337 -10.09 35.50 51.80
N ARG A 338 -9.40 34.44 51.34
CA ARG A 338 -8.80 33.36 52.17
C ARG A 338 -7.30 33.48 52.44
N ALA A 339 -6.57 34.40 51.79
CA ALA A 339 -5.11 34.63 51.86
C ALA A 339 -4.60 35.14 53.24
N ARG A 340 -5.30 34.79 54.31
CA ARG A 340 -4.93 34.97 55.71
C ARG A 340 -4.52 33.65 56.38
N VAL A 341 -4.62 32.51 55.68
CA VAL A 341 -4.20 31.18 56.15
C VAL A 341 -3.55 30.44 54.97
N SER A 342 -2.32 29.96 55.11
CA SER A 342 -1.48 29.51 53.98
C SER A 342 -0.76 28.17 54.20
N ALA A 343 -0.04 27.72 53.15
CA ALA A 343 0.89 26.58 53.06
C ALA A 343 0.35 25.17 52.78
N ILE A 344 -0.96 24.91 52.87
CA ILE A 344 -1.54 23.61 52.45
C ILE A 344 -2.04 23.65 50.99
N GLU A 345 -2.67 24.74 50.56
CA GLU A 345 -3.25 24.87 49.22
C GLU A 345 -2.20 24.80 48.07
N GLU A 346 -0.97 25.30 48.26
CA GLU A 346 0.09 25.23 47.22
C GLU A 346 0.51 23.78 46.87
N ILE A 347 0.40 22.85 47.81
CA ILE A 347 0.68 21.43 47.58
C ILE A 347 -0.46 20.79 46.78
N GLU A 348 -1.70 21.18 47.09
CA GLU A 348 -2.91 20.69 46.41
C GLU A 348 -3.01 21.20 44.96
N GLU A 349 -2.67 22.47 44.72
CA GLU A 349 -2.52 23.03 43.36
C GLU A 349 -1.46 22.29 42.52
N GLY A 350 -0.32 21.94 43.13
CA GLY A 350 0.74 21.17 42.46
C GLY A 350 0.26 19.78 42.01
N VAL A 351 -0.49 19.08 42.87
CA VAL A 351 -1.09 17.78 42.57
C VAL A 351 -2.15 17.89 41.47
N GLU A 352 -3.02 18.89 41.51
CA GLU A 352 -4.06 19.07 40.50
C GLU A 352 -3.48 19.42 39.12
N LEU A 353 -2.44 20.26 39.06
CA LEU A 353 -1.71 20.57 37.83
C LEU A 353 -1.03 19.33 37.24
N GLU A 354 -0.40 18.50 38.09
CA GLU A 354 0.22 17.25 37.65
C GLU A 354 -0.84 16.25 37.15
N GLN A 355 -1.99 16.16 37.80
CA GLN A 355 -3.12 15.33 37.36
C GLN A 355 -3.67 15.80 36.00
N LYS A 356 -3.86 17.12 35.81
CA LYS A 356 -4.24 17.71 34.50
C LYS A 356 -3.19 17.41 33.43
N ARG A 357 -1.91 17.49 33.75
CA ARG A 357 -0.79 17.12 32.84
C ARG A 357 -0.81 15.63 32.49
N ARG A 358 -1.04 14.73 33.45
CA ARG A 358 -1.16 13.28 33.22
C ARG A 358 -2.36 12.97 32.32
N GLN A 359 -3.54 13.54 32.58
CA GLN A 359 -4.72 13.40 31.72
C GLN A 359 -4.46 13.90 30.28
N TYR A 360 -3.73 15.00 30.12
CA TYR A 360 -3.31 15.49 28.79
C TYR A 360 -2.41 14.47 28.08
N LEU A 361 -1.38 13.96 28.77
CA LEU A 361 -0.47 12.95 28.22
C LEU A 361 -1.20 11.64 27.87
N GLU A 362 -2.14 11.18 28.70
CA GLU A 362 -2.97 9.99 28.41
C GLU A 362 -3.89 10.19 27.20
N ARG A 363 -4.49 11.37 27.05
CA ARG A 363 -5.27 11.73 25.85
C ARG A 363 -4.39 11.74 24.60
N HIS A 364 -3.19 12.32 24.68
CA HIS A 364 -2.22 12.33 23.58
C HIS A 364 -1.71 10.92 23.24
N ALA A 365 -1.40 10.09 24.23
CA ALA A 365 -1.02 8.69 24.03
C ALA A 365 -2.16 7.86 23.40
N THR A 366 -3.41 8.12 23.80
CA THR A 366 -4.59 7.49 23.21
C THR A 366 -4.79 7.90 21.76
N GLN A 367 -4.67 9.19 21.43
CA GLN A 367 -4.73 9.70 20.06
C GLN A 367 -3.60 9.09 19.19
N ALA A 368 -2.36 9.07 19.69
CA ALA A 368 -1.22 8.45 19.03
C ALA A 368 -1.45 6.94 18.76
N LYS A 369 -2.03 6.22 19.72
CA LYS A 369 -2.38 4.79 19.58
C LYS A 369 -3.46 4.57 18.52
N GLN A 370 -4.51 5.39 18.48
CA GLN A 370 -5.54 5.30 17.44
C GLN A 370 -4.98 5.61 16.04
N LEU A 371 -4.09 6.59 15.95
CA LEU A 371 -3.43 6.96 14.70
C LEU A 371 -2.45 5.88 14.22
N SER A 372 -1.72 5.24 15.13
CA SER A 372 -0.91 4.05 14.83
C SER A 372 -1.78 2.90 14.29
N ILE A 373 -2.91 2.59 14.93
CA ILE A 373 -3.85 1.56 14.44
C ILE A 373 -4.32 1.88 13.01
N ILE A 374 -4.65 3.14 12.72
CA ILE A 374 -4.98 3.61 11.37
C ILE A 374 -3.87 3.33 10.37
N ILE A 375 -2.64 3.73 10.67
CA ILE A 375 -1.48 3.54 9.78
C ILE A 375 -1.27 2.05 9.52
N LYS A 376 -1.43 1.20 10.53
CA LYS A 376 -1.32 -0.26 10.38
C LYS A 376 -2.42 -0.86 9.52
N VAL A 377 -3.68 -0.47 9.70
CA VAL A 377 -4.79 -1.01 8.91
C VAL A 377 -4.65 -0.57 7.44
N VAL A 378 -4.34 0.71 7.19
CA VAL A 378 -4.09 1.21 5.83
C VAL A 378 -2.85 0.56 5.21
N GLY A 379 -1.75 0.41 5.98
CA GLY A 379 -0.53 -0.24 5.53
C GLY A 379 -0.70 -1.73 5.24
N CYS A 380 -1.44 -2.45 6.09
CA CYS A 380 -1.80 -3.85 5.87
C CYS A 380 -2.68 -4.02 4.63
N ALA A 381 -3.71 -3.16 4.45
CA ALA A 381 -4.52 -3.15 3.24
C ALA A 381 -3.69 -2.81 1.98
N PHE A 382 -2.68 -1.94 2.09
CA PHE A 382 -1.75 -1.65 0.99
C PHE A 382 -0.86 -2.86 0.65
N VAL A 383 -0.28 -3.53 1.66
CA VAL A 383 0.54 -4.75 1.47
C VAL A 383 -0.29 -5.87 0.86
N VAL A 384 -1.54 -6.04 1.31
CA VAL A 384 -2.50 -6.96 0.70
C VAL A 384 -2.76 -6.54 -0.75
N LEU A 385 -3.29 -5.36 -1.05
CA LEU A 385 -3.63 -5.00 -2.44
C LEU A 385 -2.41 -5.03 -3.40
N LEU A 386 -1.21 -4.70 -2.91
CA LEU A 386 0.04 -4.85 -3.67
C LEU A 386 0.39 -6.32 -3.92
N GLY A 387 0.23 -7.19 -2.92
CA GLY A 387 0.40 -8.63 -3.08
C GLY A 387 -0.63 -9.24 -4.03
N LEU A 388 -1.85 -8.72 -4.05
CA LEU A 388 -2.92 -9.16 -4.96
C LEU A 388 -2.52 -8.77 -6.38
N ALA A 389 -2.04 -7.54 -6.59
CA ALA A 389 -1.56 -7.08 -7.89
C ALA A 389 -0.33 -7.87 -8.38
N TYR A 390 0.57 -8.24 -7.46
CA TYR A 390 1.71 -9.12 -7.78
C TYR A 390 1.26 -10.54 -8.16
N GLY A 391 0.40 -11.17 -7.36
CA GLY A 391 -0.11 -12.52 -7.65
C GLY A 391 -0.93 -12.56 -8.94
N ALA A 392 -1.74 -11.53 -9.19
CA ALA A 392 -2.46 -11.39 -10.45
C ALA A 392 -1.53 -11.04 -11.64
N HIS A 393 -0.34 -10.47 -11.41
CA HIS A 393 0.69 -10.38 -12.44
C HIS A 393 1.35 -11.74 -12.71
N GLN A 394 1.52 -12.61 -11.70
CA GLN A 394 1.97 -13.99 -11.90
C GLN A 394 0.95 -14.82 -12.70
N LEU A 395 -0.34 -14.56 -12.50
CA LEU A 395 -1.41 -15.10 -13.35
C LEU A 395 -1.26 -14.72 -14.83
N LEU A 396 -0.61 -13.60 -15.21
CA LEU A 396 -0.45 -13.26 -16.63
C LEU A 396 0.50 -14.20 -17.38
N TYR A 397 1.20 -15.11 -16.67
CA TYR A 397 1.89 -16.24 -17.30
C TYR A 397 0.96 -17.40 -17.65
N THR A 398 -0.25 -17.47 -17.07
CA THR A 398 -1.31 -18.32 -17.62
C THR A 398 -1.99 -17.55 -18.75
N SER A 399 -2.15 -18.20 -19.90
CA SER A 399 -2.63 -17.58 -21.15
C SER A 399 -4.12 -17.23 -21.14
N THR A 400 -4.80 -17.28 -19.99
CA THR A 400 -6.26 -17.24 -19.87
C THR A 400 -6.83 -15.81 -19.81
N PRO A 401 -7.96 -15.54 -20.49
CA PRO A 401 -8.61 -14.23 -20.44
C PRO A 401 -9.04 -13.84 -19.02
N MET A 402 -9.53 -14.81 -18.24
CA MET A 402 -9.94 -14.61 -16.84
C MET A 402 -8.78 -14.12 -15.95
N ALA A 403 -7.57 -14.66 -16.14
CA ALA A 403 -6.38 -14.17 -15.45
C ALA A 403 -6.12 -12.67 -15.72
N SER A 404 -6.24 -12.25 -16.98
CA SER A 404 -6.08 -10.84 -17.36
C SER A 404 -7.18 -9.93 -16.82
N MET A 405 -8.44 -10.40 -16.75
CA MET A 405 -9.54 -9.69 -16.10
C MET A 405 -9.27 -9.47 -14.62
N PHE A 406 -8.91 -10.55 -13.91
CA PHE A 406 -8.67 -10.50 -12.48
C PHE A 406 -7.50 -9.55 -12.16
N ALA A 407 -6.41 -9.63 -12.93
CA ALA A 407 -5.29 -8.70 -12.86
C ALA A 407 -5.71 -7.25 -13.10
N GLY A 408 -6.52 -6.99 -14.14
CA GLY A 408 -7.09 -5.67 -14.39
C GLY A 408 -7.92 -5.16 -13.20
N THR A 409 -8.83 -5.97 -12.68
CA THR A 409 -9.72 -5.65 -11.54
C THR A 409 -8.93 -5.28 -10.29
N VAL A 410 -7.91 -6.07 -10.00
CA VAL A 410 -7.04 -5.89 -8.84
C VAL A 410 -6.15 -4.66 -8.97
N VAL A 411 -5.51 -4.45 -10.12
CA VAL A 411 -4.66 -3.26 -10.36
C VAL A 411 -5.51 -2.00 -10.31
N VAL A 412 -6.70 -2.02 -10.90
CA VAL A 412 -7.67 -0.92 -10.85
C VAL A 412 -8.14 -0.67 -9.40
N SER A 413 -8.40 -1.74 -8.63
CA SER A 413 -8.76 -1.63 -7.20
C SER A 413 -7.62 -1.07 -6.35
N PHE A 414 -6.37 -1.46 -6.62
CA PHE A 414 -5.18 -0.92 -5.96
C PHE A 414 -4.97 0.57 -6.29
N LEU A 415 -5.09 0.96 -7.56
CA LEU A 415 -5.02 2.38 -7.95
C LEU A 415 -6.15 3.20 -7.31
N THR A 416 -7.37 2.65 -7.28
CA THR A 416 -8.51 3.26 -6.59
C THR A 416 -8.25 3.39 -5.08
N PHE A 417 -7.64 2.38 -4.46
CA PHE A 417 -7.23 2.46 -3.05
C PHE A 417 -6.16 3.52 -2.81
N VAL A 418 -5.16 3.64 -3.68
CA VAL A 418 -4.12 4.68 -3.57
C VAL A 418 -4.73 6.08 -3.67
N ILE A 419 -5.64 6.30 -4.63
CA ILE A 419 -6.38 7.56 -4.77
C ILE A 419 -7.27 7.79 -3.55
N PHE A 420 -8.02 6.78 -3.11
CA PHE A 420 -8.86 6.82 -1.91
C PHE A 420 -8.05 7.18 -0.66
N VAL A 421 -6.90 6.53 -0.43
CA VAL A 421 -6.00 6.83 0.68
C VAL A 421 -5.46 8.25 0.53
N TYR A 422 -4.97 8.67 -0.63
CA TYR A 422 -4.46 10.03 -0.82
C TYR A 422 -5.53 11.09 -0.54
N VAL A 423 -6.72 10.97 -1.12
CA VAL A 423 -7.84 11.92 -0.93
C VAL A 423 -8.34 11.89 0.51
N SER A 424 -8.66 10.70 1.03
CA SER A 424 -9.21 10.51 2.37
C SER A 424 -8.22 10.92 3.45
N MET A 425 -6.92 10.63 3.25
CA MET A 425 -5.84 10.95 4.18
C MET A 425 -5.26 12.34 3.99
N SER A 426 -5.52 13.08 2.91
CA SER A 426 -4.92 14.39 2.61
C SER A 426 -4.80 15.32 3.85
N ARG A 427 -5.89 15.50 4.60
CA ARG A 427 -5.91 16.27 5.86
C ARG A 427 -5.02 15.67 6.95
N ILE A 428 -5.06 14.35 7.11
CA ILE A 428 -4.24 13.61 8.07
C ILE A 428 -2.76 13.64 7.67
N VAL A 429 -2.40 13.50 6.39
CA VAL A 429 -1.04 13.57 5.86
C VAL A 429 -0.48 14.99 5.99
N GLY A 430 -1.31 16.02 5.83
CA GLY A 430 -0.91 17.40 6.12
C GLY A 430 -0.57 17.60 7.60
N PHE A 431 -1.49 17.26 8.51
CA PHE A 431 -1.28 17.41 9.95
C PHE A 431 -0.16 16.49 10.49
N MET A 432 -0.17 15.23 10.06
CA MET A 432 0.90 14.28 10.31
C MET A 432 2.17 14.60 9.54
N GLY A 433 2.20 15.55 8.60
CA GLY A 433 3.43 15.89 7.87
C GLY A 433 4.57 16.33 8.79
N HIS A 434 4.22 16.81 9.98
CA HIS A 434 5.12 17.05 11.11
C HIS A 434 5.20 15.82 12.04
N TRP A 435 4.09 15.31 12.55
CA TRP A 435 4.09 14.19 13.53
C TRP A 435 4.63 12.85 13.00
N LEU A 436 4.47 12.56 11.70
CA LEU A 436 5.16 11.45 11.02
C LEU A 436 6.66 11.63 11.12
N ARG A 437 7.21 12.85 11.00
CA ARG A 437 8.67 13.02 11.07
C ARG A 437 9.24 12.49 12.39
N ASP A 438 8.46 12.56 13.47
CA ASP A 438 8.82 12.06 14.81
C ASP A 438 8.47 10.57 15.01
N LEU A 439 7.70 9.94 14.11
CA LEU A 439 7.32 8.54 14.23
C LEU A 439 8.50 7.60 13.92
N PRO A 440 8.77 6.59 14.77
CA PRO A 440 9.85 5.61 14.52
C PRO A 440 9.68 4.86 13.19
N ALA A 441 8.43 4.56 12.80
CA ALA A 441 8.09 3.91 11.54
C ALA A 441 8.46 4.79 10.32
N TRP A 442 8.27 6.10 10.43
CA TRP A 442 8.62 7.03 9.37
C TRP A 442 10.13 7.33 9.33
N HIS A 443 10.81 7.43 10.47
CA HIS A 443 12.28 7.46 10.48
C HIS A 443 12.85 6.20 9.80
N THR A 444 12.28 5.03 10.10
CA THR A 444 12.65 3.76 9.45
C THR A 444 12.40 3.82 7.94
N LEU A 445 11.21 4.29 7.52
CA LEU A 445 10.86 4.45 6.10
C LEU A 445 11.76 5.48 5.39
N ASN A 446 12.08 6.60 6.04
CA ASN A 446 12.94 7.64 5.47
C ASN A 446 14.40 7.18 5.35
N ASN A 447 14.91 6.44 6.34
CA ASN A 447 16.21 5.78 6.28
C ASN A 447 16.23 4.71 5.17
N PHE A 448 15.14 3.96 5.00
CA PHE A 448 14.96 2.99 3.93
C PHE A 448 14.91 3.65 2.54
N MET A 449 14.15 4.73 2.36
CA MET A 449 14.13 5.54 1.12
C MET A 449 15.45 6.29 0.87
N GLY A 450 16.23 6.56 1.93
CA GLY A 450 17.59 7.07 1.86
C GLY A 450 18.61 6.04 1.39
N ASN A 451 18.31 4.75 1.51
CA ASN A 451 19.21 3.65 1.15
C ASN A 451 19.47 3.61 -0.36
N SER A 452 20.73 3.45 -0.74
CA SER A 452 21.15 3.31 -2.14
C SER A 452 20.47 2.15 -2.89
N TRP A 453 20.00 1.10 -2.21
CA TRP A 453 19.18 0.05 -2.82
C TRP A 453 17.80 0.55 -3.25
N MET A 454 17.09 1.31 -2.41
CA MET A 454 15.79 1.87 -2.76
C MET A 454 15.90 2.95 -3.82
N ARG A 455 16.96 3.77 -3.77
CA ARG A 455 17.27 4.73 -4.84
C ARG A 455 17.61 4.04 -6.15
N ALA A 456 18.34 2.92 -6.12
CA ALA A 456 18.63 2.11 -7.32
C ALA A 456 17.35 1.47 -7.89
N LEU A 457 16.47 0.91 -7.05
CA LEU A 457 15.18 0.37 -7.48
C LEU A 457 14.30 1.46 -8.12
N PHE A 458 14.23 2.64 -7.49
CA PHE A 458 13.54 3.82 -8.04
C PHE A 458 14.12 4.23 -9.40
N VAL A 459 15.44 4.28 -9.54
CA VAL A 459 16.10 4.58 -10.83
C VAL A 459 15.78 3.51 -11.88
N CYS A 460 15.85 2.21 -11.54
CA CYS A 460 15.53 1.13 -12.48
C CYS A 460 14.07 1.19 -12.96
N LEU A 461 13.13 1.54 -12.07
CA LEU A 461 11.71 1.64 -12.39
C LEU A 461 11.34 2.90 -13.19
N PHE A 462 11.88 4.06 -12.80
CA PHE A 462 11.44 5.36 -13.32
C PHE A 462 12.39 6.02 -14.34
N ALA A 463 13.59 5.49 -14.60
CA ALA A 463 14.52 6.08 -15.57
C ALA A 463 13.91 6.37 -16.96
N PRO A 464 13.03 5.54 -17.55
CA PRO A 464 12.38 5.87 -18.82
C PRO A 464 11.45 7.10 -18.75
N VAL A 465 10.90 7.39 -17.57
CA VAL A 465 9.89 8.44 -17.33
C VAL A 465 10.54 9.77 -16.89
N VAL A 466 11.71 9.70 -16.24
CA VAL A 466 12.44 10.89 -15.74
C VAL A 466 12.69 11.96 -16.83
N PRO A 467 13.12 11.64 -18.07
CA PRO A 467 13.27 12.64 -19.13
C PRO A 467 11.97 13.42 -19.42
N CYS A 468 10.82 12.74 -19.44
CA CYS A 468 9.52 13.36 -19.66
C CYS A 468 9.15 14.31 -18.51
N ILE A 469 9.42 13.92 -17.26
CA ILE A 469 9.18 14.76 -16.07
C ILE A 469 10.08 16.01 -16.10
N ILE A 470 11.35 15.86 -16.48
CA ILE A 470 12.29 16.98 -16.59
C ILE A 470 11.88 17.93 -17.73
N LEU A 471 11.48 17.40 -18.89
CA LEU A 471 10.98 18.21 -20.01
C LEU A 471 9.72 18.98 -19.61
N LEU A 472 8.75 18.32 -18.98
CA LEU A 472 7.52 18.95 -18.48
C LEU A 472 7.83 20.06 -17.47
N SER A 473 8.79 19.84 -16.56
CA SER A 473 9.28 20.86 -15.64
C SER A 473 10.00 22.04 -16.35
N ALA A 474 10.78 21.78 -17.39
CA ALA A 474 11.47 22.82 -18.16
C ALA A 474 10.47 23.71 -18.93
N LEU A 475 9.52 23.10 -19.64
CA LEU A 475 8.40 23.78 -20.29
C LEU A 475 7.62 24.62 -19.26
N ASN A 476 7.35 24.03 -18.09
CA ASN A 476 6.61 24.71 -17.05
C ASN A 476 7.31 25.95 -16.49
N GLN A 477 8.62 25.87 -16.27
CA GLN A 477 9.43 27.00 -15.81
C GLN A 477 9.58 28.07 -16.91
N ALA A 478 9.68 27.68 -18.18
CA ALA A 478 9.72 28.62 -19.30
C ALA A 478 8.44 29.49 -19.36
N VAL A 479 7.26 28.89 -19.19
CA VAL A 479 6.00 29.66 -19.17
C VAL A 479 5.88 30.54 -17.93
N ARG A 480 6.33 30.08 -16.75
CA ARG A 480 6.37 30.92 -15.53
C ARG A 480 7.21 32.19 -15.71
N ARG A 481 8.36 32.07 -16.39
CA ARG A 481 9.21 33.22 -16.77
C ARG A 481 8.49 34.15 -17.74
N TRP A 482 7.88 33.61 -18.79
CA TRP A 482 7.16 34.40 -19.79
C TRP A 482 5.98 35.19 -19.18
N ARG A 483 5.36 34.66 -18.12
CA ARG A 483 4.28 35.31 -17.35
C ARG A 483 4.75 36.27 -16.24
N GLY A 484 6.05 36.43 -16.00
CA GLY A 484 6.58 37.32 -14.96
C GLY A 484 6.19 36.94 -13.51
N LEU A 485 5.92 35.65 -13.24
CA LEU A 485 5.35 35.21 -11.95
C LEU A 485 6.32 35.26 -10.75
N TYR A 486 7.58 35.62 -10.94
CA TYR A 486 8.60 35.62 -9.87
C TYR A 486 8.51 36.85 -8.95
N ASP A 487 8.14 38.02 -9.49
CA ASP A 487 8.11 39.28 -8.72
C ASP A 487 6.99 39.35 -7.67
N ARG A 488 6.00 38.44 -7.71
CA ARG A 488 4.84 38.43 -6.80
C ARG A 488 4.90 37.38 -5.68
N PHE A 489 5.89 36.49 -5.69
CA PHE A 489 5.94 35.32 -4.79
C PHE A 489 7.23 35.24 -3.96
N SER A 490 7.85 36.39 -3.68
CA SER A 490 8.77 36.53 -2.56
C SER A 490 8.02 36.28 -1.25
N ILE A 491 8.01 35.02 -0.80
CA ILE A 491 7.48 34.63 0.51
C ILE A 491 8.17 35.54 1.55
N PRO A 492 7.42 36.31 2.35
CA PRO A 492 8.02 37.19 3.34
C PRO A 492 8.82 36.33 4.33
N ALA A 493 10.09 36.69 4.52
CA ALA A 493 11.07 35.86 5.26
C ALA A 493 10.69 35.59 6.72
N THR A 494 9.65 36.25 7.24
CA THR A 494 9.11 36.16 8.60
C THR A 494 8.28 34.91 8.89
N GLU A 495 7.86 34.12 7.89
CA GLU A 495 7.05 32.89 8.12
C GLU A 495 7.84 31.59 7.98
N LEU A 496 9.12 31.64 7.62
CA LEU A 496 9.97 30.44 7.60
C LEU A 496 10.40 30.09 9.03
N PRO A 497 10.24 28.82 9.47
CA PRO A 497 10.57 28.44 10.84
C PRO A 497 12.06 28.65 11.14
N GLU A 498 12.34 29.35 12.24
CA GLU A 498 13.69 29.68 12.71
C GLU A 498 14.54 28.42 12.89
N GLY A 499 15.35 28.07 11.89
CA GLY A 499 16.22 26.89 11.92
C GLY A 499 16.55 26.30 10.56
N GLU A 500 15.65 26.39 9.57
CA GLU A 500 16.03 26.09 8.17
C GLU A 500 16.81 27.28 7.60
N ALA A 501 18.14 27.22 7.74
CA ALA A 501 19.06 28.21 7.21
C ALA A 501 18.71 28.51 5.74
N SER A 502 18.28 29.75 5.48
CA SER A 502 17.78 30.16 4.18
C SER A 502 18.86 29.92 3.13
N ALA A 503 18.64 28.92 2.29
CA ALA A 503 19.40 28.77 1.05
C ALA A 503 19.37 30.15 0.37
N PRO A 504 20.54 30.68 -0.05
CA PRO A 504 20.60 32.05 -0.57
C PRO A 504 19.54 32.17 -1.66
N ALA A 505 18.73 33.23 -1.58
CA ALA A 505 17.60 33.48 -2.47
C ALA A 505 18.10 33.80 -3.88
N GLY A 506 18.68 32.78 -4.52
CA GLY A 506 19.19 32.80 -5.87
C GLY A 506 18.00 33.05 -6.78
N ASP A 507 18.15 34.08 -7.60
CA ASP A 507 17.12 34.63 -8.47
C ASP A 507 16.26 33.50 -9.09
N ALA A 508 15.02 33.37 -8.60
CA ALA A 508 14.16 32.24 -8.95
C ALA A 508 13.79 32.25 -10.44
N ALA A 509 13.91 33.40 -11.11
CA ALA A 509 13.82 33.52 -12.56
C ALA A 509 14.96 32.78 -13.28
N ALA A 510 16.17 32.73 -12.70
CA ALA A 510 17.34 32.09 -13.30
C ALA A 510 17.24 30.55 -13.35
N LEU A 511 16.43 29.92 -12.48
CA LEU A 511 16.20 28.46 -12.49
C LEU A 511 15.57 28.02 -13.82
N ARG A 512 16.14 26.98 -14.48
CA ARG A 512 15.65 26.43 -15.76
C ARG A 512 14.53 25.38 -15.61
N LEU A 513 14.32 24.90 -14.39
CA LEU A 513 13.32 23.91 -14.01
C LEU A 513 12.47 24.48 -12.88
N THR A 514 11.28 23.93 -12.67
CA THR A 514 10.38 24.37 -11.60
C THR A 514 11.05 24.14 -10.23
N PRO A 515 10.92 25.04 -9.24
CA PRO A 515 11.64 24.93 -7.96
C PRO A 515 11.55 23.53 -7.35
N ARG A 516 10.34 22.97 -7.23
CA ARG A 516 10.09 21.59 -6.76
C ARG A 516 10.96 20.52 -7.43
N ILE A 517 11.17 20.59 -8.75
CA ILE A 517 11.98 19.61 -9.49
C ILE A 517 13.47 19.98 -9.45
N ASN A 518 13.80 21.28 -9.46
CA ASN A 518 15.16 21.76 -9.25
C ASN A 518 15.71 21.30 -7.89
N ASP A 519 14.95 21.47 -6.81
CA ASP A 519 15.35 21.11 -5.44
C ASP A 519 15.51 19.60 -5.30
N ARG A 520 14.63 18.82 -5.95
CA ARG A 520 14.77 17.36 -6.05
C ARG A 520 15.99 16.96 -6.86
N LEU A 521 16.32 17.66 -7.95
CA LEU A 521 17.54 17.39 -8.73
C LEU A 521 18.81 17.83 -8.00
N VAL A 522 18.79 18.91 -7.22
CA VAL A 522 19.88 19.32 -6.34
C VAL A 522 20.08 18.29 -5.22
N SER A 523 19.00 17.81 -4.61
CA SER A 523 19.05 16.68 -3.68
C SER A 523 19.56 15.40 -4.36
N MET A 524 19.15 15.09 -5.58
CA MET A 524 19.67 13.95 -6.35
C MET A 524 21.15 14.12 -6.71
N ARG A 525 21.68 15.34 -6.88
CA ARG A 525 23.12 15.56 -7.10
C ARG A 525 23.96 15.22 -5.87
N SER A 526 23.40 15.28 -4.66
CA SER A 526 24.10 14.82 -3.44
C SER A 526 23.97 13.32 -3.18
N TRP A 527 23.27 12.58 -4.05
CA TRP A 527 23.21 11.11 -3.94
C TRP A 527 24.54 10.48 -4.36
N ASP A 528 24.88 9.37 -3.69
CA ASP A 528 25.98 8.49 -4.09
C ASP A 528 25.59 7.68 -5.34
N TRP A 529 25.72 8.34 -6.50
CA TRP A 529 25.47 7.75 -7.81
C TRP A 529 26.36 6.55 -8.11
N LEU A 530 27.56 6.46 -7.52
CA LEU A 530 28.47 5.34 -7.73
C LEU A 530 27.87 4.05 -7.16
N SER A 531 27.40 4.17 -5.92
CA SER A 531 26.78 3.12 -5.10
C SER A 531 25.38 2.76 -5.58
N ILE A 532 24.61 3.74 -6.07
CA ILE A 532 23.30 3.54 -6.70
C ILE A 532 23.45 2.79 -8.04
N LEU A 533 24.27 3.28 -8.97
CA LEU A 533 24.42 2.63 -10.29
C LEU A 533 25.00 1.22 -10.17
N ALA A 534 25.94 0.99 -9.25
CA ALA A 534 26.45 -0.36 -8.97
C ALA A 534 25.34 -1.34 -8.53
N ARG A 535 24.37 -0.86 -7.73
CA ARG A 535 23.19 -1.64 -7.35
C ARG A 535 22.18 -1.79 -8.50
N CYS A 536 22.05 -0.81 -9.39
CA CYS A 536 21.23 -0.97 -10.61
C CYS A 536 21.71 -2.17 -11.45
N TYR A 537 23.02 -2.35 -11.66
CA TYR A 537 23.54 -3.55 -12.35
C TYR A 537 23.11 -4.86 -11.66
N VAL A 538 23.15 -4.91 -10.32
CA VAL A 538 22.75 -6.11 -9.56
C VAL A 538 21.23 -6.32 -9.60
N LEU A 539 20.42 -5.26 -9.48
CA LEU A 539 18.96 -5.35 -9.60
C LEU A 539 18.54 -5.80 -11.01
N CYS A 540 19.15 -5.24 -12.06
CA CYS A 540 18.95 -5.68 -13.44
C CYS A 540 19.41 -7.14 -13.66
N PHE A 541 20.49 -7.57 -13.00
CA PHE A 541 20.92 -8.98 -13.04
C PHE A 541 19.86 -9.91 -12.43
N CYS A 542 19.46 -9.63 -11.19
CA CYS A 542 18.45 -10.42 -10.50
C CYS A 542 17.12 -10.43 -11.27
N PHE A 543 16.73 -9.31 -11.88
CA PHE A 543 15.55 -9.23 -12.74
C PHE A 543 15.68 -10.12 -13.98
N VAL A 544 16.76 -10.00 -14.76
CA VAL A 544 16.95 -10.84 -15.96
C VAL A 544 17.03 -12.32 -15.61
N VAL A 545 17.76 -12.69 -14.55
CA VAL A 545 17.81 -14.09 -14.08
C VAL A 545 16.42 -14.57 -13.67
N TYR A 546 15.64 -13.75 -12.95
CA TYR A 546 14.28 -14.09 -12.55
C TYR A 546 13.36 -14.29 -13.76
N THR A 547 13.30 -13.32 -14.68
CA THR A 547 12.47 -13.38 -15.91
C THR A 547 12.83 -14.58 -16.79
N LEU A 548 14.12 -14.93 -16.91
CA LEU A 548 14.55 -16.10 -17.69
C LEU A 548 14.37 -17.43 -16.94
N SER A 549 14.34 -17.41 -15.61
CA SER A 549 14.30 -18.65 -14.81
C SER A 549 12.99 -19.43 -14.99
N ALA A 550 11.84 -18.77 -15.08
CA ALA A 550 10.56 -19.46 -15.20
C ALA A 550 10.39 -20.19 -16.56
N PRO A 551 10.62 -19.56 -17.74
CA PRO A 551 10.56 -20.27 -19.02
C PRO A 551 11.58 -21.40 -19.13
N LEU A 552 12.81 -21.21 -18.63
CA LEU A 552 13.84 -22.26 -18.62
C LEU A 552 13.51 -23.41 -17.66
N LEU A 553 12.86 -23.11 -16.52
CA LEU A 553 12.35 -24.13 -15.60
C LEU A 553 11.22 -24.93 -16.25
N ASN A 554 10.28 -24.29 -16.97
CA ASN A 554 9.22 -25.01 -17.68
C ASN A 554 9.80 -26.01 -18.69
N VAL A 555 10.80 -25.59 -19.48
CA VAL A 555 11.54 -26.49 -20.40
C VAL A 555 12.20 -27.65 -19.65
N GLY A 556 12.87 -27.38 -18.53
CA GLY A 556 13.51 -28.43 -17.73
C GLY A 556 12.51 -29.43 -17.13
N LEU A 557 11.33 -28.97 -16.72
CA LEU A 557 10.27 -29.78 -16.16
C LEU A 557 9.54 -30.61 -17.23
N ALA A 558 9.24 -30.05 -18.40
CA ALA A 558 8.67 -30.79 -19.52
C ALA A 558 9.65 -31.87 -20.06
N ALA A 559 10.95 -31.57 -20.09
CA ALA A 559 11.98 -32.56 -20.42
C ALA A 559 12.07 -33.68 -19.37
N LEU A 560 11.88 -33.37 -18.09
CA LEU A 560 11.84 -34.36 -17.01
C LEU A 560 10.60 -35.27 -17.10
N ASP A 561 9.42 -34.70 -17.39
CA ASP A 561 8.18 -35.48 -17.53
C ASP A 561 8.26 -36.45 -18.71
N LYS A 562 8.68 -35.99 -19.90
CA LYS A 562 8.97 -36.89 -21.04
C LYS A 562 10.01 -37.96 -20.69
N GLY A 563 11.03 -37.60 -19.90
CA GLY A 563 12.02 -38.54 -19.39
C GLY A 563 11.37 -39.65 -18.54
N ILE A 564 10.51 -39.28 -17.59
CA ILE A 564 9.77 -40.21 -16.73
C ILE A 564 8.84 -41.13 -17.56
N GLU A 565 8.09 -40.58 -18.51
CA GLU A 565 7.18 -41.36 -19.36
C GLU A 565 7.97 -42.35 -20.25
N SER A 566 9.05 -41.90 -20.89
CA SER A 566 9.88 -42.74 -21.78
C SER A 566 10.53 -43.94 -21.07
N LEU A 567 10.76 -43.84 -19.76
CA LEU A 567 11.35 -44.90 -18.93
C LEU A 567 10.32 -45.90 -18.39
N GLY A 568 9.01 -45.64 -18.56
CA GLY A 568 7.94 -46.54 -18.10
C GLY A 568 7.98 -46.82 -16.59
N LEU A 569 8.41 -45.83 -15.80
CA LEU A 569 8.69 -46.02 -14.37
C LEU A 569 7.43 -46.40 -13.57
N HIS A 570 7.61 -47.29 -12.60
CA HIS A 570 6.54 -47.64 -11.66
C HIS A 570 6.12 -46.40 -10.85
N PHE A 571 4.80 -46.21 -10.64
CA PHE A 571 4.23 -45.01 -10.00
C PHE A 571 4.91 -44.59 -8.68
N ALA A 572 5.27 -45.55 -7.82
CA ALA A 572 6.00 -45.24 -6.58
C ALA A 572 7.39 -44.60 -6.80
N VAL A 573 8.08 -44.96 -7.90
CA VAL A 573 9.36 -44.37 -8.29
C VAL A 573 9.15 -42.94 -8.80
N ILE A 574 8.05 -42.70 -9.54
CA ILE A 574 7.66 -41.35 -10.00
C ILE A 574 7.42 -40.44 -8.79
N VAL A 575 6.65 -40.89 -7.80
CA VAL A 575 6.39 -40.14 -6.56
C VAL A 575 7.69 -39.79 -5.81
N ILE A 576 8.61 -40.74 -5.68
CA ILE A 576 9.92 -40.50 -5.04
C ILE A 576 10.78 -39.52 -5.87
N ALA A 577 10.78 -39.65 -7.20
CA ALA A 577 11.53 -38.76 -8.09
C ALA A 577 10.99 -37.32 -8.04
N VAL A 578 9.67 -37.12 -8.06
CA VAL A 578 9.03 -35.81 -7.90
C VAL A 578 9.35 -35.21 -6.53
N PHE A 579 9.29 -36.00 -5.46
CA PHE A 579 9.67 -35.56 -4.11
C PHE A 579 11.13 -35.06 -4.05
N LEU A 580 12.08 -35.87 -4.51
CA LEU A 580 13.51 -35.52 -4.47
C LEU A 580 13.83 -34.32 -5.37
N THR A 581 13.28 -34.27 -6.59
CA THR A 581 13.44 -33.13 -7.50
C THR A 581 12.87 -31.86 -6.89
N GLY A 582 11.68 -31.90 -6.31
CA GLY A 582 11.07 -30.73 -5.68
C GLY A 582 11.88 -30.24 -4.47
N VAL A 583 12.39 -31.14 -3.60
CA VAL A 583 13.30 -30.75 -2.52
C VAL A 583 14.52 -30.01 -3.08
N ILE A 584 15.18 -30.53 -4.13
CA ILE A 584 16.33 -29.87 -4.78
C ILE A 584 15.94 -28.50 -5.34
N LEU A 585 14.80 -28.40 -6.03
CA LEU A 585 14.30 -27.14 -6.59
C LEU A 585 14.04 -26.09 -5.50
N PHE A 586 13.50 -26.49 -4.34
CA PHE A 586 13.34 -25.57 -3.20
C PHE A 586 14.67 -25.11 -2.58
N LEU A 587 15.80 -25.81 -2.79
CA LEU A 587 17.10 -25.31 -2.35
C LEU A 587 17.62 -24.16 -3.23
N LEU A 588 17.01 -23.91 -4.39
CA LEU A 588 17.35 -22.84 -5.32
C LEU A 588 16.56 -21.55 -4.97
N PRO A 589 17.21 -20.43 -4.58
CA PRO A 589 16.52 -19.23 -4.13
C PRO A 589 15.59 -18.57 -5.18
N THR A 590 15.81 -18.87 -6.47
CA THR A 590 15.08 -18.27 -7.59
C THR A 590 13.83 -19.05 -8.01
N VAL A 591 13.65 -20.28 -7.53
CA VAL A 591 12.52 -21.13 -7.97
C VAL A 591 11.27 -20.81 -7.14
N PRO A 592 10.16 -20.37 -7.76
CA PRO A 592 8.90 -20.19 -7.05
C PRO A 592 8.30 -21.55 -6.66
N GLY A 593 7.97 -21.72 -5.37
CA GLY A 593 7.40 -22.97 -4.87
C GLY A 593 6.11 -23.41 -5.57
N ALA A 594 5.31 -22.46 -6.05
CA ALA A 594 4.07 -22.74 -6.78
C ALA A 594 4.30 -23.59 -8.04
N ILE A 595 5.38 -23.35 -8.78
CA ILE A 595 5.70 -24.13 -9.99
C ILE A 595 6.02 -25.58 -9.61
N VAL A 596 6.69 -25.81 -8.48
CA VAL A 596 7.02 -27.16 -7.98
C VAL A 596 5.77 -27.95 -7.60
N TYR A 597 4.81 -27.32 -6.90
CA TYR A 597 3.56 -27.98 -6.52
C TYR A 597 2.64 -28.25 -7.71
N MET A 598 2.60 -27.33 -8.69
CA MET A 598 1.87 -27.52 -9.94
C MET A 598 2.48 -28.64 -10.77
N PHE A 599 3.80 -28.69 -10.91
CA PHE A 599 4.51 -29.77 -11.60
C PHE A 599 4.24 -31.13 -10.96
N GLY A 600 4.26 -31.22 -9.63
CA GLY A 600 3.85 -32.45 -8.93
C GLY A 600 2.45 -32.89 -9.31
N GLY A 601 1.52 -31.94 -9.50
CA GLY A 601 0.14 -32.21 -9.92
C GLY A 601 0.06 -32.79 -11.33
N LEU A 602 0.80 -32.20 -12.28
CA LEU A 602 0.89 -32.72 -13.65
C LEU A 602 1.44 -34.15 -13.67
N VAL A 603 2.61 -34.38 -13.05
CA VAL A 603 3.33 -35.66 -13.17
C VAL A 603 2.69 -36.79 -12.36
N ILE A 604 2.28 -36.53 -11.11
CA ILE A 604 1.73 -37.58 -10.23
C ILE A 604 0.30 -37.92 -10.67
N SER A 605 -0.56 -36.93 -10.92
CA SER A 605 -1.95 -37.20 -11.29
C SER A 605 -2.09 -37.79 -12.69
N GLY A 606 -1.20 -37.44 -13.62
CA GLY A 606 -1.18 -37.99 -14.99
C GLY A 606 -0.70 -39.44 -15.08
N ASN A 607 0.06 -39.92 -14.08
CA ASN A 607 0.65 -41.27 -14.08
C ASN A 607 0.10 -42.19 -12.98
N CYS A 608 -0.92 -41.77 -12.22
CA CYS A 608 -1.52 -42.60 -11.17
C CYS A 608 -2.40 -43.72 -11.76
N PRO A 609 -2.21 -45.00 -11.38
CA PRO A 609 -3.01 -46.10 -11.88
C PRO A 609 -4.44 -46.12 -11.28
N PRO A 610 -5.48 -46.50 -12.06
CA PRO A 610 -5.43 -46.83 -13.48
C PRO A 610 -5.30 -45.56 -14.34
N LYS A 611 -4.24 -45.48 -15.17
CA LYS A 611 -3.92 -44.30 -16.00
C LYS A 611 -5.07 -44.03 -16.99
N GLY A 612 -5.44 -42.76 -17.15
CA GLY A 612 -6.55 -42.35 -18.01
C GLY A 612 -7.96 -42.56 -17.42
N THR A 613 -8.08 -42.85 -16.11
CA THR A 613 -9.38 -42.92 -15.43
C THR A 613 -9.54 -41.80 -14.41
N ASP A 614 -10.77 -41.32 -14.19
CA ASP A 614 -11.05 -40.30 -13.18
C ASP A 614 -10.70 -40.77 -11.75
N GLN A 615 -10.82 -42.07 -11.48
CA GLN A 615 -10.38 -42.64 -10.21
C GLN A 615 -8.87 -42.51 -10.04
N GLY A 616 -8.08 -42.87 -11.07
CA GLY A 616 -6.63 -42.67 -11.07
C GLY A 616 -6.26 -41.21 -10.89
N PHE A 617 -6.93 -40.30 -11.61
CA PHE A 617 -6.75 -38.86 -11.51
C PHE A 617 -6.97 -38.31 -10.08
N TRP A 618 -8.12 -38.56 -9.46
CA TRP A 618 -8.44 -38.01 -8.13
C TRP A 618 -7.58 -38.63 -7.03
N VAL A 619 -7.22 -39.91 -7.13
CA VAL A 619 -6.26 -40.56 -6.22
C VAL A 619 -4.87 -39.94 -6.39
N GLY A 620 -4.41 -39.74 -7.63
CA GLY A 620 -3.15 -39.08 -7.93
C GLY A 620 -3.08 -37.65 -7.40
N ALA A 621 -4.15 -36.87 -7.54
CA ALA A 621 -4.24 -35.52 -7.00
C ALA A 621 -4.15 -35.49 -5.46
N MET A 622 -4.81 -36.43 -4.78
CA MET A 622 -4.71 -36.60 -3.32
C MET A 622 -3.28 -37.00 -2.89
N VAL A 623 -2.65 -37.94 -3.60
CA VAL A 623 -1.25 -38.31 -3.38
C VAL A 623 -0.33 -37.10 -3.60
N ASN A 624 -0.55 -36.29 -4.64
CA ASN A 624 0.24 -35.10 -4.89
C ASN A 624 0.15 -34.07 -3.75
N ILE A 625 -1.04 -33.80 -3.20
CA ILE A 625 -1.20 -32.89 -2.05
C ILE A 625 -0.35 -33.36 -0.86
N ILE A 626 -0.42 -34.65 -0.54
CA ILE A 626 0.32 -35.26 0.57
C ILE A 626 1.84 -35.21 0.31
N VAL A 627 2.28 -35.54 -0.91
CA VAL A 627 3.69 -35.51 -1.32
C VAL A 627 4.22 -34.08 -1.25
N CYS A 628 3.53 -33.10 -1.84
CA CYS A 628 3.90 -31.69 -1.80
C CYS A 628 3.99 -31.13 -0.37
N PHE A 629 3.09 -31.55 0.52
CA PHE A 629 3.12 -31.18 1.94
C PHE A 629 4.40 -31.69 2.64
N PHE A 630 4.71 -32.99 2.52
CA PHE A 630 5.95 -33.53 3.11
C PHE A 630 7.22 -32.99 2.44
N LEU A 631 7.18 -32.75 1.14
CA LEU A 631 8.26 -32.16 0.34
C LEU A 631 8.60 -30.75 0.85
N LYS A 632 7.58 -29.93 1.13
CA LYS A 632 7.74 -28.61 1.76
C LYS A 632 8.41 -28.69 3.13
N LEU A 633 7.92 -29.56 4.02
CA LEU A 633 8.52 -29.74 5.36
C LEU A 633 9.98 -30.23 5.25
N ALA A 634 10.26 -31.21 4.38
CA ALA A 634 11.62 -31.68 4.14
C ALA A 634 12.54 -30.57 3.58
N ALA A 635 12.04 -29.74 2.66
CA ALA A 635 12.77 -28.60 2.12
C ALA A 635 13.05 -27.54 3.19
N CYS A 636 12.05 -27.17 4.01
CA CYS A 636 12.24 -26.26 5.15
C CYS A 636 13.30 -26.79 6.12
N ALA A 637 13.26 -28.09 6.47
CA ALA A 637 14.23 -28.70 7.36
C ALA A 637 15.66 -28.68 6.80
N VAL A 638 15.85 -28.98 5.52
CA VAL A 638 17.16 -28.92 4.85
C VAL A 638 17.66 -27.47 4.72
N GLN A 639 16.78 -26.53 4.36
CA GLN A 639 17.09 -25.10 4.32
C GLN A 639 17.47 -24.56 5.70
N GLN A 640 16.74 -24.91 6.76
CA GLN A 640 17.00 -24.44 8.12
C GLN A 640 18.25 -25.10 8.72
N ALA A 641 18.31 -26.42 8.79
CA ALA A 641 19.39 -27.13 9.48
C ALA A 641 20.66 -27.26 8.62
N GLY A 642 20.50 -27.60 7.34
CA GLY A 642 21.60 -27.85 6.41
C GLY A 642 22.24 -26.56 5.88
N ILE A 643 21.44 -25.59 5.42
CA ILE A 643 21.95 -24.33 4.86
C ILE A 643 22.07 -23.27 5.96
N GLY A 644 20.96 -22.85 6.56
CA GLY A 644 20.90 -21.78 7.55
C GLY A 644 21.76 -22.02 8.79
N GLY A 645 21.73 -23.24 9.34
CA GLY A 645 22.53 -23.62 10.52
C GLY A 645 24.04 -23.70 10.25
N LEU A 646 24.47 -23.90 8.99
CA LEU A 646 25.89 -23.78 8.61
C LEU A 646 26.27 -22.32 8.33
N LEU A 647 25.44 -21.60 7.58
CA LEU A 647 25.66 -20.18 7.27
C LEU A 647 25.63 -19.30 8.53
N GLY A 648 24.82 -19.64 9.53
CA GLY A 648 24.75 -18.99 10.83
C GLY A 648 26.03 -19.07 11.65
N LYS A 649 27.01 -19.90 11.26
CA LYS A 649 28.36 -19.90 11.87
C LYS A 649 29.25 -18.78 11.33
N SER A 650 28.90 -18.19 10.18
CA SER A 650 29.65 -17.09 9.57
C SER A 650 29.16 -15.74 10.09
N LEU A 651 30.05 -15.00 10.77
CA LEU A 651 29.78 -13.62 11.20
C LEU A 651 29.39 -12.72 10.02
N TRP A 652 30.01 -12.88 8.86
CA TRP A 652 29.67 -12.11 7.67
C TRP A 652 28.24 -12.39 7.20
N VAL A 653 27.78 -13.65 7.18
CA VAL A 653 26.40 -13.95 6.78
C VAL A 653 25.40 -13.45 7.82
N ARG A 654 25.70 -13.59 9.12
CA ARG A 654 24.88 -13.00 10.20
C ARG A 654 24.77 -11.48 10.10
N GLN A 655 25.86 -10.81 9.73
CA GLN A 655 25.90 -9.37 9.49
C GLN A 655 25.02 -8.98 8.30
N GLN A 656 25.16 -9.66 7.14
CA GLN A 656 24.34 -9.40 5.95
C GLN A 656 22.85 -9.72 6.17
N ALA A 657 22.54 -10.78 6.92
CA ALA A 657 21.19 -11.10 7.36
C ALA A 657 20.64 -10.10 8.39
N GLY A 658 21.48 -9.27 9.00
CA GLY A 658 21.09 -8.23 9.94
C GLY A 658 20.53 -8.76 11.26
N VAL A 659 21.00 -9.90 11.77
CA VAL A 659 20.42 -10.56 12.98
C VAL A 659 20.46 -9.68 14.24
N HIS A 660 21.37 -8.72 14.29
CA HIS A 660 21.47 -7.70 15.35
C HIS A 660 20.49 -6.53 15.17
N LYS A 661 19.95 -6.33 13.97
CA LYS A 661 19.03 -5.23 13.66
C LYS A 661 17.62 -5.53 14.16
N THR A 662 16.96 -4.47 14.65
CA THR A 662 15.67 -4.55 15.34
C THR A 662 14.60 -5.35 14.59
N VAL A 663 14.43 -5.16 13.28
CA VAL A 663 13.40 -5.87 12.48
C VAL A 663 13.59 -7.39 12.52
N ILE A 664 14.82 -7.87 12.38
CA ILE A 664 15.12 -9.30 12.42
C ILE A 664 14.97 -9.84 13.84
N ARG A 665 15.31 -9.05 14.86
CA ARG A 665 15.04 -9.39 16.27
C ARG A 665 13.55 -9.46 16.60
N CYS A 666 12.71 -8.62 15.98
CA CYS A 666 11.25 -8.74 16.08
C CYS A 666 10.75 -10.05 15.45
N ILE A 667 11.24 -10.40 14.25
CA ILE A 667 10.91 -11.67 13.58
C ILE A 667 11.36 -12.85 14.45
N GLU A 668 12.58 -12.81 14.98
CA GLU A 668 13.10 -13.81 15.91
C GLU A 668 12.22 -13.95 17.16
N ALA A 669 11.82 -12.84 17.78
CA ALA A 669 10.94 -12.84 18.94
C ALA A 669 9.57 -13.48 18.65
N VAL A 670 8.93 -13.14 17.52
CA VAL A 670 7.68 -13.78 17.08
C VAL A 670 7.86 -15.28 16.83
N LEU A 671 8.95 -15.68 16.15
CA LEU A 671 9.24 -17.09 15.87
C LEU A 671 9.66 -17.90 17.11
N ARG A 672 10.22 -17.26 18.15
CA ARG A 672 10.56 -17.91 19.44
C ARG A 672 9.36 -18.13 20.37
N GLN A 673 8.19 -17.55 20.08
CA GLN A 673 6.96 -17.83 20.84
C GLN A 673 6.63 -19.33 20.74
N ARG A 674 6.25 -19.98 21.85
CA ARG A 674 5.96 -21.43 21.86
C ARG A 674 4.63 -21.74 21.15
N GLY A 675 4.60 -22.82 20.37
CA GLY A 675 3.37 -23.31 19.72
C GLY A 675 2.93 -22.47 18.51
N TYR A 676 1.64 -22.54 18.18
CA TYR A 676 1.05 -22.04 16.93
C TYR A 676 0.49 -20.62 17.06
N THR A 677 1.35 -19.61 17.29
CA THR A 677 0.87 -18.22 17.25
C THR A 677 0.61 -17.80 15.80
N ALA A 678 -0.46 -17.03 15.56
CA ALA A 678 -0.84 -16.60 14.21
C ALA A 678 0.30 -15.84 13.50
N GLY A 679 1.09 -15.06 14.26
CA GLY A 679 2.29 -14.39 13.76
C GLY A 679 3.39 -15.36 13.30
N LYS A 680 3.69 -16.42 14.07
CA LYS A 680 4.65 -17.45 13.66
C LYS A 680 4.21 -18.15 12.38
N VAL A 681 2.97 -18.65 12.36
CA VAL A 681 2.40 -19.35 11.20
C VAL A 681 2.41 -18.44 9.97
N ALA A 682 2.04 -17.17 10.12
CA ALA A 682 2.05 -16.20 9.03
C ALA A 682 3.44 -15.90 8.48
N ILE A 683 4.47 -15.81 9.32
CA ILE A 683 5.86 -15.63 8.87
C ILE A 683 6.36 -16.89 8.14
N LEU A 684 6.14 -18.08 8.70
CA LEU A 684 6.66 -19.34 8.14
C LEU A 684 5.94 -19.81 6.87
N CYS A 685 4.61 -19.63 6.82
CA CYS A 685 3.78 -20.07 5.70
C CYS A 685 3.55 -18.98 4.65
N GLY A 686 3.67 -17.70 5.02
CA GLY A 686 3.55 -16.58 4.09
C GLY A 686 4.90 -16.13 3.54
N GLY A 687 5.94 -16.07 4.37
CA GLY A 687 7.26 -15.57 3.96
C GLY A 687 7.88 -16.42 2.85
N PRO A 688 8.69 -15.82 1.95
CA PRO A 688 9.32 -16.56 0.86
C PRO A 688 10.18 -17.71 1.40
N ASP A 689 9.89 -18.92 0.90
CA ASP A 689 10.34 -20.20 1.44
C ASP A 689 11.82 -20.26 1.81
N TRP A 690 12.70 -20.06 0.82
CA TRP A 690 14.15 -20.18 1.00
C TRP A 690 14.70 -19.18 2.04
N PRO A 691 14.51 -17.85 1.91
CA PRO A 691 15.08 -16.91 2.87
C PRO A 691 14.45 -17.04 4.26
N THR A 692 13.17 -17.40 4.40
CA THR A 692 12.54 -17.59 5.72
C THR A 692 13.16 -18.77 6.47
N SER A 693 13.24 -19.95 5.84
CA SER A 693 13.80 -21.16 6.46
C SER A 693 15.30 -21.02 6.73
N VAL A 694 16.05 -20.45 5.78
CA VAL A 694 17.49 -20.17 5.96
C VAL A 694 17.72 -19.16 7.09
N LEU A 695 16.90 -18.10 7.19
CA LEU A 695 16.98 -17.14 8.30
C LEU A 695 16.67 -17.80 9.65
N ALA A 696 15.66 -18.68 9.73
CA ALA A 696 15.38 -19.45 10.94
C ALA A 696 16.58 -20.30 11.39
N GLY A 697 17.35 -20.84 10.43
CA GLY A 697 18.60 -21.55 10.70
C GLY A 697 19.73 -20.63 11.15
N VAL A 698 19.89 -19.47 10.51
CA VAL A 698 20.88 -18.45 10.87
C VAL A 698 20.65 -17.87 12.27
N LEU A 699 19.38 -17.80 12.71
CA LEU A 699 18.96 -17.40 14.06
C LEU A 699 19.03 -18.53 15.10
N GLY A 700 19.38 -19.75 14.70
CA GLY A 700 19.45 -20.91 15.61
C GLY A 700 18.10 -21.25 16.24
N LEU A 701 17.01 -21.15 15.47
CA LEU A 701 15.68 -21.52 15.94
C LEU A 701 15.53 -23.04 16.00
N ASN A 702 14.69 -23.52 16.92
CA ASN A 702 14.42 -24.95 17.09
C ASN A 702 13.67 -25.48 15.86
N LEU A 703 14.23 -26.51 15.21
CA LEU A 703 13.66 -27.09 13.99
C LEU A 703 12.22 -27.59 14.19
N LEU A 704 11.94 -28.32 15.27
CA LEU A 704 10.61 -28.87 15.52
C LEU A 704 9.55 -27.77 15.68
N GLU A 705 9.84 -26.70 16.41
CA GLU A 705 8.92 -25.55 16.55
C GLU A 705 8.66 -24.80 15.22
N MET A 706 9.62 -24.83 14.29
CA MET A 706 9.48 -24.22 12.95
C MET A 706 8.73 -25.16 11.99
N GLU A 707 9.01 -26.45 11.99
CA GLU A 707 8.25 -27.45 11.22
C GLU A 707 6.78 -27.49 11.67
N LEU A 708 6.53 -27.53 13.00
CA LEU A 708 5.18 -27.41 13.55
C LEU A 708 4.52 -26.11 13.09
N GLY A 709 5.19 -24.96 13.22
CA GLY A 709 4.68 -23.68 12.73
C GLY A 709 4.44 -23.61 11.22
N THR A 710 5.03 -24.51 10.44
CA THR A 710 4.86 -24.64 8.99
C THR A 710 3.71 -25.58 8.60
N ILE A 711 3.25 -26.50 9.46
CA ILE A 711 2.16 -27.46 9.15
C ILE A 711 0.91 -26.82 8.49
N PRO A 712 0.44 -25.61 8.89
CA PRO A 712 -0.71 -24.97 8.23
C PRO A 712 -0.52 -24.64 6.74
N ILE A 713 0.71 -24.74 6.20
CA ILE A 713 1.01 -24.56 4.76
C ILE A 713 0.20 -25.49 3.85
N ILE A 714 -0.35 -26.61 4.36
CA ILE A 714 -1.22 -27.50 3.58
C ILE A 714 -2.45 -26.77 3.00
N VAL A 715 -2.94 -25.71 3.66
CA VAL A 715 -4.04 -24.85 3.18
C VAL A 715 -3.65 -24.08 1.91
N TYR A 716 -2.36 -23.77 1.75
CA TYR A 716 -1.78 -23.11 0.57
C TYR A 716 -1.34 -24.12 -0.50
N ILE A 717 -0.76 -25.25 -0.10
CA ILE A 717 -0.28 -26.29 -1.03
C ILE A 717 -1.45 -26.99 -1.73
N THR A 718 -2.51 -27.32 -1.00
CA THR A 718 -3.66 -28.07 -1.54
C THR A 718 -4.19 -27.45 -2.84
N PRO A 719 -4.55 -26.15 -2.88
CA PRO A 719 -5.01 -25.54 -4.12
C PRO A 719 -3.93 -25.47 -5.23
N LEU A 720 -2.64 -25.26 -4.95
CA LEU A 720 -1.60 -25.32 -6.00
C LEU A 720 -1.40 -26.73 -6.58
N ALA A 721 -1.42 -27.74 -5.71
CA ALA A 721 -1.34 -29.16 -6.08
C ALA A 721 -2.55 -29.63 -6.89
N LEU A 722 -3.75 -29.12 -6.56
CA LEU A 722 -4.97 -29.32 -7.34
C LEU A 722 -4.93 -28.58 -8.67
N SER A 723 -4.46 -27.32 -8.70
CA SER A 723 -4.30 -26.53 -9.92
C SER A 723 -3.44 -27.27 -10.96
N GLY A 724 -2.24 -27.72 -10.56
CA GLY A 724 -1.38 -28.54 -11.41
C GLY A 724 -2.03 -29.83 -11.91
N SER A 725 -2.83 -30.49 -11.07
CA SER A 725 -3.55 -31.71 -11.48
C SER A 725 -4.63 -31.38 -12.50
N LEU A 726 -5.46 -30.37 -12.22
CA LEU A 726 -6.59 -29.95 -13.05
C LEU A 726 -6.17 -29.47 -14.45
N TYR A 727 -4.96 -28.93 -14.62
CA TYR A 727 -4.43 -28.61 -15.95
C TYR A 727 -4.31 -29.84 -16.89
N LEU A 728 -4.13 -31.06 -16.37
CA LEU A 728 -4.18 -32.28 -17.19
C LEU A 728 -5.55 -32.49 -17.87
N LYS A 729 -6.61 -31.97 -17.24
CA LYS A 729 -8.00 -32.05 -17.69
C LYS A 729 -8.44 -30.81 -18.49
N LYS A 730 -7.52 -29.89 -18.83
CA LYS A 730 -7.80 -28.65 -19.60
C LYS A 730 -8.50 -28.93 -20.94
N GLY A 731 -8.22 -30.08 -21.57
CA GLY A 731 -8.86 -30.53 -22.81
C GLY A 731 -10.14 -31.36 -22.65
N GLU A 732 -10.59 -31.64 -21.42
CA GLU A 732 -11.86 -32.37 -21.16
C GLU A 732 -13.03 -31.43 -20.78
N GLY A 733 -12.77 -30.12 -20.67
CA GLY A 733 -13.79 -29.09 -20.51
C GLY A 733 -13.33 -27.86 -19.71
N SER A 734 -13.90 -26.71 -20.08
CA SER A 734 -13.65 -25.38 -19.51
C SER A 734 -13.58 -25.36 -17.97
N ILE A 735 -14.56 -25.97 -17.29
CA ILE A 735 -14.70 -25.92 -15.82
C ILE A 735 -13.47 -26.46 -15.06
N LEU A 736 -12.79 -27.48 -15.58
CA LEU A 736 -11.61 -28.02 -14.89
C LEU A 736 -10.39 -27.10 -15.09
N ALA A 737 -10.27 -26.43 -16.23
CA ALA A 737 -9.28 -25.38 -16.46
C ALA A 737 -9.56 -24.14 -15.60
N GLU A 738 -10.80 -23.66 -15.55
CA GLU A 738 -11.25 -22.56 -14.68
C GLU A 738 -11.03 -22.89 -13.20
N ALA A 739 -11.31 -24.13 -12.79
CA ALA A 739 -11.01 -24.59 -11.43
C ALA A 739 -9.50 -24.61 -11.15
N ALA A 740 -8.65 -24.93 -12.14
CA ALA A 740 -7.20 -24.87 -11.98
C ALA A 740 -6.73 -23.43 -11.70
N ASP A 741 -7.20 -22.46 -12.48
CA ASP A 741 -6.92 -21.03 -12.30
C ASP A 741 -7.49 -20.50 -10.97
N LEU A 742 -8.72 -20.89 -10.60
CA LEU A 742 -9.37 -20.52 -9.34
C LEU A 742 -8.62 -21.05 -8.12
N MET A 743 -8.13 -22.30 -8.17
CA MET A 743 -7.31 -22.86 -7.10
C MET A 743 -5.97 -22.10 -7.00
N PHE A 744 -5.28 -21.85 -8.11
CA PHE A 744 -4.07 -21.03 -8.11
C PHE A 744 -4.31 -19.66 -7.44
N MET A 745 -5.46 -19.04 -7.76
CA MET A 745 -5.89 -17.79 -7.13
C MET A 745 -6.20 -17.88 -5.64
N ALA A 746 -6.88 -18.92 -5.19
CA ALA A 746 -7.12 -19.14 -3.75
C ALA A 746 -5.78 -19.21 -2.98
N SER A 747 -4.76 -19.81 -3.60
CA SER A 747 -3.41 -19.93 -3.04
C SER A 747 -2.74 -18.57 -2.86
N ILE A 748 -2.79 -17.71 -3.90
CA ILE A 748 -2.31 -16.32 -3.84
C ILE A 748 -2.99 -15.56 -2.70
N LEU A 749 -4.32 -15.63 -2.62
CA LEU A 749 -5.10 -14.93 -1.60
C LEU A 749 -4.69 -15.36 -0.18
N VAL A 750 -4.48 -16.66 0.05
CA VAL A 750 -3.98 -17.20 1.32
C VAL A 750 -2.59 -16.67 1.66
N SER A 751 -1.62 -16.72 0.73
CA SER A 751 -0.26 -16.20 0.96
C SER A 751 -0.26 -14.75 1.45
N MET A 752 -1.13 -13.94 0.89
CA MET A 752 -1.19 -12.52 1.19
C MET A 752 -1.87 -12.18 2.51
N VAL A 753 -2.91 -12.93 2.90
CA VAL A 753 -3.49 -12.84 4.23
C VAL A 753 -2.40 -13.15 5.27
N LEU A 754 -1.55 -14.15 4.99
CA LEU A 754 -0.38 -14.45 5.80
C LEU A 754 0.64 -13.29 5.78
N TRP A 755 0.93 -12.64 4.64
CA TRP A 755 1.81 -11.44 4.60
C TRP A 755 1.29 -10.28 5.47
N GLY A 756 -0.02 -10.03 5.45
CA GLY A 756 -0.68 -9.04 6.30
C GLY A 756 -0.54 -9.37 7.79
N ILE A 757 -0.85 -10.63 8.18
CA ILE A 757 -0.74 -11.09 9.56
C ILE A 757 0.73 -11.08 10.05
N ALA A 758 1.68 -11.48 9.21
CA ALA A 758 3.11 -11.46 9.52
C ALA A 758 3.60 -10.03 9.77
N SER A 759 3.25 -9.10 8.86
CA SER A 759 3.60 -7.68 8.99
C SER A 759 2.99 -7.07 10.26
N TRP A 760 1.73 -7.38 10.56
CA TRP A 760 1.06 -6.96 11.79
C TRP A 760 1.73 -7.52 13.04
N ALA A 761 2.09 -8.80 13.06
CA ALA A 761 2.74 -9.45 14.19
C ALA A 761 4.12 -8.85 14.48
N VAL A 762 4.96 -8.66 13.45
CA VAL A 762 6.28 -8.03 13.58
C VAL A 762 6.18 -6.59 14.08
N GLN A 763 5.21 -5.81 13.58
CA GLN A 763 4.97 -4.43 14.05
C GLN A 763 4.39 -4.39 15.48
N HIS A 764 3.54 -5.36 15.85
CA HIS A 764 3.01 -5.45 17.21
C HIS A 764 4.10 -5.81 18.23
N GLU A 765 5.00 -6.74 17.88
CA GLU A 765 6.15 -7.13 18.67
C GLU A 765 7.13 -5.95 18.86
N LEU A 766 7.43 -5.22 17.77
CA LEU A 766 8.25 -4.01 17.79
C LEU A 766 7.72 -2.94 18.75
N GLU A 767 6.41 -2.73 18.80
CA GLU A 767 5.80 -1.74 19.69
C GLU A 767 5.73 -2.21 21.14
N ARG A 768 5.45 -3.50 21.35
CA ARG A 768 5.32 -4.09 22.68
C ARG A 768 6.66 -4.12 23.41
N ASN A 769 7.72 -4.55 22.73
CA ASN A 769 9.04 -4.82 23.31
C ASN A 769 10.11 -3.88 22.74
N ARG A 770 9.73 -2.63 22.39
CA ARG A 770 10.59 -1.68 21.67
C ARG A 770 11.95 -1.47 22.34
N GLU A 771 11.96 -1.22 23.65
CA GLU A 771 13.19 -0.94 24.40
C GLU A 771 14.13 -2.15 24.38
N GLU A 772 13.59 -3.35 24.62
CA GLU A 772 14.36 -4.59 24.54
C GLU A 772 14.86 -4.89 23.13
N LEU A 773 14.06 -4.67 22.09
CA LEU A 773 14.41 -5.00 20.70
C LEU A 773 15.33 -3.95 20.04
N THR A 774 15.43 -2.75 20.61
CA THR A 774 16.34 -1.69 20.16
C THR A 774 17.63 -1.59 20.99
N ARG A 775 17.68 -2.13 22.23
CA ARG A 775 18.91 -2.11 23.04
C ARG A 775 20.06 -2.88 22.35
N PRO A 776 21.30 -2.36 22.38
CA PRO A 776 22.48 -3.13 21.98
C PRO A 776 22.65 -4.35 22.89
N LEU A 777 23.15 -5.46 22.33
CA LEU A 777 23.42 -6.70 23.09
C LEU A 777 24.92 -6.99 23.03
N ALA A 778 25.54 -7.29 24.17
CA ALA A 778 26.97 -7.62 24.25
C ALA A 778 27.36 -8.79 23.33
N GLN A 779 26.49 -9.81 23.19
CA GLN A 779 26.70 -10.95 22.29
C GLN A 779 26.77 -10.59 20.78
N ASN A 780 26.33 -9.39 20.40
CA ASN A 780 26.37 -8.91 19.02
C ASN A 780 27.56 -7.97 18.75
N VAL A 781 28.49 -7.81 19.70
CA VAL A 781 29.63 -6.88 19.60
C VAL A 781 30.46 -7.06 18.32
N ASP A 782 30.67 -8.30 17.86
CA ASP A 782 31.39 -8.55 16.61
C ASP A 782 30.61 -8.08 15.36
N LEU A 783 29.28 -8.20 15.36
CA LEU A 783 28.42 -7.78 14.24
C LEU A 783 28.32 -6.25 14.17
N GLU A 784 28.19 -5.60 15.32
CA GLU A 784 28.18 -4.14 15.42
C GLU A 784 29.57 -3.56 15.11
N TRP A 785 30.66 -4.26 15.48
CA TRP A 785 32.02 -3.91 15.05
C TRP A 785 32.17 -4.02 13.53
N LEU A 786 31.70 -5.10 12.89
CA LEU A 786 31.77 -5.24 11.44
C LEU A 786 30.97 -4.15 10.71
N ASP A 787 29.81 -3.74 11.24
CA ASP A 787 29.04 -2.62 10.71
C ASP A 787 29.74 -1.28 10.92
N HIS A 788 30.27 -1.02 12.11
CA HIS A 788 31.03 0.19 12.41
C HIS A 788 32.28 0.28 11.53
N ARG A 789 33.07 -0.79 11.44
CA ARG A 789 34.23 -0.91 10.56
C ARG A 789 33.85 -0.65 9.10
N ALA A 790 32.75 -1.23 8.61
CA ALA A 790 32.28 -0.98 7.25
C ALA A 790 31.92 0.49 7.03
N ALA A 791 31.24 1.13 7.99
CA ALA A 791 30.87 2.55 7.92
C ALA A 791 32.08 3.49 8.01
N GLU A 792 33.06 3.24 8.88
CA GLU A 792 34.28 4.05 8.96
C GLU A 792 35.15 3.87 7.71
N LEU A 793 35.29 2.66 7.18
CA LEU A 793 35.97 2.43 5.89
C LEU A 793 35.24 3.13 4.73
N GLU A 794 33.90 3.19 4.75
CA GLU A 794 33.13 3.92 3.74
C GLU A 794 33.33 5.44 3.84
N LYS A 795 33.48 6.00 5.06
CA LYS A 795 33.82 7.42 5.27
C LYS A 795 35.24 7.76 4.79
N GLU A 796 36.24 7.02 5.27
CA GLU A 796 37.67 7.27 4.96
C GLU A 796 38.00 7.07 3.46
N VAL A 797 37.25 6.20 2.79
CA VAL A 797 37.50 5.80 1.39
C VAL A 797 36.34 6.22 0.47
N ASN A 798 35.60 7.26 0.88
CA ASN A 798 34.49 7.79 0.10
C ASN A 798 34.99 8.42 -1.22
N ILE A 799 34.73 7.73 -2.33
CA ILE A 799 34.97 8.26 -3.68
C ILE A 799 33.64 8.79 -4.20
N GLY A 800 33.52 10.10 -4.30
CA GLY A 800 32.34 10.76 -4.84
C GLY A 800 32.24 10.61 -6.36
N TRP A 801 31.05 10.88 -6.88
CA TRP A 801 30.77 10.90 -8.33
C TRP A 801 31.63 11.92 -9.11
N ALA A 802 32.18 12.92 -8.42
CA ALA A 802 33.08 13.93 -8.98
C ALA A 802 34.52 13.40 -9.18
N ASP A 803 34.98 12.48 -8.33
CA ASP A 803 36.36 11.94 -8.34
C ASP A 803 36.59 10.90 -9.44
N VAL A 804 35.51 10.39 -10.04
CA VAL A 804 35.56 9.42 -11.14
C VAL A 804 35.88 10.15 -12.46
N PRO A 805 36.94 9.75 -13.20
CA PRO A 805 37.27 10.34 -14.49
C PRO A 805 36.06 10.35 -15.43
N PRO A 806 35.75 11.47 -16.12
CA PRO A 806 34.51 11.62 -16.89
C PRO A 806 34.24 10.50 -17.91
N ALA A 807 35.28 9.94 -18.54
CA ALA A 807 35.16 8.81 -19.47
C ALA A 807 34.69 7.51 -18.77
N VAL A 808 35.31 7.14 -17.65
CA VAL A 808 34.91 5.96 -16.85
C VAL A 808 33.48 6.15 -16.32
N ARG A 809 33.18 7.36 -15.87
CA ARG A 809 31.87 7.75 -15.34
C ARG A 809 30.76 7.66 -16.39
N ALA A 810 31.02 8.17 -17.60
CA ALA A 810 30.08 8.13 -18.72
C ALA A 810 29.81 6.69 -19.19
N VAL A 811 30.86 5.87 -19.36
CA VAL A 811 30.71 4.46 -19.78
C VAL A 811 29.97 3.65 -18.71
N PHE A 812 30.27 3.84 -17.43
CA PHE A 812 29.59 3.16 -16.32
C PHE A 812 28.10 3.51 -16.23
N ALA A 813 27.75 4.80 -16.35
CA ALA A 813 26.37 5.27 -16.38
C ALA A 813 25.60 4.80 -17.62
N LEU A 814 26.24 4.85 -18.80
CA LEU A 814 25.64 4.40 -20.06
C LEU A 814 25.32 2.90 -20.01
N GLY A 815 26.25 2.07 -19.53
CA GLY A 815 26.00 0.63 -19.36
C GLY A 815 24.83 0.34 -18.42
N ALA A 816 24.71 1.07 -17.30
CA ALA A 816 23.60 0.93 -16.37
C ALA A 816 22.26 1.35 -17.01
N LEU A 817 22.25 2.47 -17.74
CA LEU A 817 21.07 2.94 -18.46
C LEU A 817 20.62 1.91 -19.52
N VAL A 818 21.55 1.36 -20.30
CA VAL A 818 21.25 0.32 -21.30
C VAL A 818 20.70 -0.95 -20.63
N GLN A 819 21.26 -1.41 -19.50
CA GLN A 819 20.68 -2.53 -18.75
C GLN A 819 19.25 -2.25 -18.28
N ILE A 820 18.99 -1.06 -17.73
CA ILE A 820 17.64 -0.66 -17.29
C ILE A 820 16.69 -0.67 -18.49
N MET A 821 17.06 -0.09 -19.63
CA MET A 821 16.22 -0.10 -20.83
C MET A 821 15.97 -1.50 -21.38
N ILE A 822 16.93 -2.43 -21.28
CA ILE A 822 16.74 -3.84 -21.66
C ILE A 822 15.77 -4.54 -20.70
N CYS A 823 15.91 -4.36 -19.38
CA CYS A 823 14.95 -4.91 -18.41
C CYS A 823 13.53 -4.37 -18.64
N GLN A 824 13.40 -3.07 -18.95
CA GLN A 824 12.12 -2.46 -19.29
C GLN A 824 11.55 -2.99 -20.62
N ALA A 825 12.40 -3.29 -21.61
CA ALA A 825 11.95 -3.96 -22.84
C ALA A 825 11.43 -5.38 -22.56
N PHE A 826 12.14 -6.17 -21.73
CA PHE A 826 11.67 -7.49 -21.28
C PHE A 826 10.35 -7.42 -20.50
N GLN A 827 10.12 -6.37 -19.70
CA GLN A 827 8.87 -6.19 -18.95
C GLN A 827 7.70 -5.72 -19.84
N LEU A 828 7.94 -4.78 -20.76
CA LEU A 828 6.89 -4.14 -21.56
C LEU A 828 6.58 -4.87 -22.87
N ALA A 829 7.51 -5.69 -23.37
CA ALA A 829 7.39 -6.45 -24.62
C ALA A 829 7.72 -7.94 -24.41
N SER A 830 7.42 -8.49 -23.23
CA SER A 830 7.68 -9.89 -22.87
C SER A 830 7.19 -10.86 -23.94
N SER A 831 5.95 -10.72 -24.41
CA SER A 831 5.32 -11.55 -25.45
C SER A 831 5.94 -11.44 -26.85
N TYR A 832 6.76 -10.42 -27.11
CA TYR A 832 7.50 -10.25 -28.37
C TYR A 832 8.96 -10.77 -28.26
N LEU A 833 9.47 -10.87 -27.03
CA LEU A 833 10.86 -11.25 -26.74
C LEU A 833 10.99 -12.73 -26.32
N ILE A 834 10.01 -13.23 -25.57
CA ILE A 834 9.96 -14.58 -25.02
C ILE A 834 8.70 -15.26 -25.55
N GLY A 835 8.86 -16.39 -26.21
CA GLY A 835 7.74 -17.24 -26.65
C GLY A 835 7.06 -17.93 -25.46
N GLY A 836 5.76 -18.18 -25.58
CA GLY A 836 5.05 -19.01 -24.61
C GLY A 836 5.56 -20.46 -24.67
N PHE A 837 5.92 -21.00 -23.50
CA PHE A 837 6.15 -22.43 -23.30
C PHE A 837 5.66 -22.80 -21.88
N GLU A 838 4.50 -23.44 -21.80
CA GLU A 838 3.88 -23.93 -20.57
C GLU A 838 4.49 -25.31 -20.19
N VAL A 839 4.46 -25.70 -18.91
CA VAL A 839 5.00 -27.01 -18.46
C VAL A 839 4.27 -28.19 -19.11
N ALA A 840 3.02 -27.98 -19.53
CA ALA A 840 2.18 -28.96 -20.20
C ALA A 840 2.47 -29.08 -21.72
N ASP A 841 3.29 -28.20 -22.30
CA ASP A 841 3.64 -28.27 -23.71
C ASP A 841 4.61 -29.44 -23.96
N GLY A 842 4.33 -30.22 -25.00
CA GLY A 842 5.21 -31.32 -25.40
C GLY A 842 6.59 -30.79 -25.77
N ILE A 843 7.63 -31.29 -25.09
CA ILE A 843 9.03 -30.85 -25.29
C ILE A 843 9.53 -31.03 -26.74
N ASP A 844 8.88 -31.88 -27.55
CA ASP A 844 9.17 -32.04 -28.99
C ASP A 844 8.68 -30.86 -29.86
N ALA A 845 7.72 -30.08 -29.38
CA ALA A 845 7.27 -28.84 -30.02
C ALA A 845 8.18 -27.64 -29.68
N LEU A 846 9.08 -27.76 -28.70
CA LEU A 846 9.95 -26.67 -28.28
C LEU A 846 10.94 -26.29 -29.38
N THR A 847 10.80 -25.08 -29.92
CA THR A 847 11.90 -24.42 -30.63
C THR A 847 12.59 -23.42 -29.69
N PHE A 848 13.89 -23.60 -29.44
CA PHE A 848 14.63 -22.71 -28.53
C PHE A 848 14.82 -21.31 -29.10
N ILE A 849 14.99 -21.22 -30.41
CA ILE A 849 15.18 -19.95 -31.15
C ILE A 849 14.12 -19.92 -32.23
N ALA A 850 13.25 -18.91 -32.19
CA ALA A 850 12.22 -18.73 -33.19
C ALA A 850 12.84 -18.53 -34.59
N LYS A 851 12.16 -18.97 -35.65
CA LYS A 851 12.57 -18.62 -37.03
C LYS A 851 12.41 -17.11 -37.25
N TRP A 852 13.16 -16.52 -38.19
CA TRP A 852 13.22 -15.06 -38.34
C TRP A 852 11.85 -14.40 -38.52
N ASP A 853 10.95 -15.06 -39.27
CA ASP A 853 9.58 -14.60 -39.53
C ASP A 853 8.52 -15.22 -38.60
N ALA A 854 8.92 -16.00 -37.58
CA ALA A 854 8.01 -16.70 -36.67
C ALA A 854 8.17 -16.24 -35.21
N THR A 855 7.09 -16.29 -34.45
CA THR A 855 7.07 -16.03 -33.00
C THR A 855 7.15 -17.30 -32.15
N GLU A 856 7.15 -18.48 -32.78
CA GLU A 856 6.95 -19.80 -32.16
C GLU A 856 8.22 -20.40 -31.51
N GLY A 857 9.04 -19.58 -30.87
CA GLY A 857 10.23 -20.06 -30.17
C GLY A 857 10.48 -19.34 -28.86
N LEU A 858 11.05 -20.07 -27.90
CA LEU A 858 11.30 -19.61 -26.53
C LEU A 858 12.03 -18.26 -26.49
N PHE A 859 13.01 -18.08 -27.38
CA PHE A 859 13.69 -16.80 -27.61
C PHE A 859 13.53 -16.33 -29.06
N THR A 860 13.05 -15.11 -29.25
CA THR A 860 13.06 -14.43 -30.56
C THR A 860 14.44 -13.81 -30.85
N TYR A 861 14.77 -13.57 -32.13
CA TYR A 861 16.05 -12.91 -32.48
C TYR A 861 16.27 -11.55 -31.78
N PRO A 862 15.25 -10.67 -31.65
CA PRO A 862 15.35 -9.46 -30.84
C PRO A 862 15.75 -9.73 -29.38
N SER A 863 15.24 -10.79 -28.73
CA SER A 863 15.60 -11.06 -27.33
C SER A 863 17.03 -11.58 -27.19
N LEU A 864 17.50 -12.43 -28.11
CA LEU A 864 18.91 -12.84 -28.16
C LEU A 864 19.85 -11.65 -28.40
N ALA A 865 19.47 -10.70 -29.26
CA ALA A 865 20.23 -9.48 -29.48
C ALA A 865 20.26 -8.59 -28.22
N LEU A 866 19.14 -8.44 -27.52
CA LEU A 866 19.07 -7.70 -26.25
C LEU A 866 19.86 -8.40 -25.14
N LEU A 867 19.85 -9.73 -25.05
CA LEU A 867 20.66 -10.49 -24.08
C LEU A 867 22.16 -10.40 -24.40
N GLY A 868 22.54 -10.41 -25.67
CA GLY A 868 23.92 -10.16 -26.11
C GLY A 868 24.38 -8.75 -25.73
N LEU A 869 23.55 -7.73 -25.98
CA LEU A 869 23.82 -6.35 -25.57
C LEU A 869 23.89 -6.23 -24.03
N TYR A 870 22.99 -6.89 -23.31
CA TYR A 870 23.00 -6.97 -21.85
C TYR A 870 24.31 -7.56 -21.32
N ALA A 871 24.78 -8.68 -21.90
CA ALA A 871 26.08 -9.27 -21.55
C ALA A 871 27.24 -8.29 -21.81
N LEU A 872 27.24 -7.57 -22.94
CA LEU A 872 28.28 -6.59 -23.27
C LEU A 872 28.34 -5.41 -22.27
N THR A 873 27.19 -4.93 -21.76
CA THR A 873 27.20 -3.83 -20.76
C THR A 873 27.91 -4.18 -19.44
N TRP A 874 28.10 -5.46 -19.11
CA TRP A 874 28.91 -5.85 -17.94
C TRP A 874 30.37 -5.43 -18.05
N LEU A 875 30.89 -5.24 -19.28
CA LEU A 875 32.23 -4.70 -19.49
C LEU A 875 32.36 -3.28 -18.92
N CYS A 876 31.30 -2.47 -18.96
CA CYS A 876 31.23 -1.14 -18.35
C CYS A 876 31.33 -1.21 -16.82
N HIS A 877 30.62 -2.16 -16.20
CA HIS A 877 30.73 -2.42 -14.76
C HIS A 877 32.14 -2.91 -14.38
N VAL A 878 32.70 -3.86 -15.14
CA VAL A 878 34.04 -4.43 -14.88
C VAL A 878 35.14 -3.37 -15.03
N GLN A 879 35.04 -2.47 -16.03
CA GLN A 879 35.94 -1.33 -16.19
C GLN A 879 35.93 -0.45 -14.94
N HIS A 880 34.74 0.00 -14.52
CA HIS A 880 34.59 0.83 -13.32
C HIS A 880 35.09 0.11 -12.06
N SER A 881 34.69 -1.14 -11.84
CA SER A 881 35.12 -1.93 -10.68
C SER A 881 36.63 -2.16 -10.63
N ARG A 882 37.31 -2.33 -11.77
CA ARG A 882 38.79 -2.38 -11.84
C ARG A 882 39.42 -1.03 -11.50
N TRP A 883 38.88 0.08 -12.02
CA TRP A 883 39.34 1.43 -11.69
C TRP A 883 39.17 1.73 -10.19
N ARG A 884 37.96 1.51 -9.64
CA ARG A 884 37.64 1.76 -8.23
C ARG A 884 38.56 0.96 -7.32
N ARG A 885 38.71 -0.36 -7.53
CA ARG A 885 39.61 -1.22 -6.75
C ARG A 885 41.05 -0.68 -6.71
N ARG A 886 41.60 -0.27 -7.86
CA ARG A 886 42.95 0.32 -7.93
C ARG A 886 43.07 1.65 -7.18
N ARG A 887 42.04 2.50 -7.24
CA ARG A 887 42.04 3.80 -6.56
C ARG A 887 41.87 3.68 -5.04
N ILE A 888 41.04 2.75 -4.56
CA ILE A 888 40.76 2.58 -3.12
C ILE A 888 41.79 1.71 -2.38
N ALA A 889 42.54 0.84 -3.07
CA ALA A 889 43.33 -0.21 -2.41
C ALA A 889 44.29 0.30 -1.32
N ALA A 890 45.05 1.38 -1.58
CA ALA A 890 46.01 1.91 -0.62
C ALA A 890 45.34 2.66 0.56
N PRO A 891 44.40 3.61 0.34
CA PRO A 891 43.64 4.21 1.44
C PRO A 891 42.88 3.19 2.29
N LEU A 892 42.20 2.22 1.66
CA LEU A 892 41.46 1.16 2.35
C LEU A 892 42.37 0.30 3.23
N ALA A 893 43.55 -0.07 2.74
CA ALA A 893 44.54 -0.82 3.52
C ALA A 893 45.18 0.02 4.64
N ALA A 894 45.22 1.35 4.52
CA ALA A 894 45.65 2.23 5.61
C ALA A 894 44.56 2.33 6.69
N ALA A 895 43.34 2.73 6.32
CA ALA A 895 42.21 2.87 7.23
C ALA A 895 41.87 1.56 7.95
N ALA A 896 41.92 0.41 7.25
CA ALA A 896 41.72 -0.90 7.86
C ALA A 896 42.72 -1.18 8.98
N ARG A 897 44.01 -0.86 8.79
CA ARG A 897 45.06 -1.06 9.80
C ARG A 897 44.94 -0.12 11.00
N GLU A 898 44.34 1.06 10.84
CA GLU A 898 44.04 1.93 11.98
C GLU A 898 42.82 1.41 12.76
N LEU A 899 41.77 0.95 12.07
CA LEU A 899 40.61 0.31 12.70
C LEU A 899 40.98 -0.98 13.44
N ASP A 900 41.87 -1.81 12.87
CA ASP A 900 42.38 -3.03 13.52
C ASP A 900 43.08 -2.74 14.87
N LYS A 901 43.63 -1.53 15.08
CA LYS A 901 44.25 -1.13 16.38
C LYS A 901 43.23 -0.77 17.44
N VAL A 902 42.09 -0.19 17.06
CA VAL A 902 41.05 0.26 17.99
C VAL A 902 39.94 -0.78 18.21
N GLU A 903 39.94 -1.88 17.44
CA GLU A 903 38.96 -2.97 17.55
C GLU A 903 38.78 -3.45 19.00
N ALA A 904 39.87 -3.78 19.69
CA ALA A 904 39.80 -4.33 21.05
C ALA A 904 39.17 -3.35 22.06
N SER A 905 39.62 -2.09 22.06
CA SER A 905 39.10 -1.06 22.97
C SER A 905 37.66 -0.66 22.64
N TRP A 906 37.31 -0.58 21.36
CA TRP A 906 35.93 -0.30 20.93
C TRP A 906 34.97 -1.41 21.38
N LYS A 907 35.36 -2.68 21.21
CA LYS A 907 34.55 -3.83 21.65
C LYS A 907 34.38 -3.85 23.16
N GLU A 908 35.43 -3.57 23.92
CA GLU A 908 35.37 -3.48 25.39
C GLU A 908 34.42 -2.35 25.85
N GLU A 909 34.50 -1.16 25.23
CA GLU A 909 33.61 -0.05 25.53
C GLU A 909 32.15 -0.36 25.16
N PHE A 910 31.93 -0.99 23.99
CA PHE A 910 30.60 -1.39 23.53
C PHE A 910 29.94 -2.40 24.49
N VAL A 911 30.69 -3.42 24.95
CA VAL A 911 30.20 -4.41 25.92
C VAL A 911 29.83 -3.73 27.23
N LYS A 912 30.71 -2.90 27.81
CA LYS A 912 30.41 -2.13 29.03
C LYS A 912 29.16 -1.27 28.88
N ARG A 913 28.96 -0.64 27.72
CA ARG A 913 27.78 0.19 27.42
C ARG A 913 26.51 -0.65 27.31
N ALA A 914 26.57 -1.82 26.66
CA ALA A 914 25.45 -2.74 26.53
C ALA A 914 25.03 -3.34 27.88
N GLU A 915 26.02 -3.75 28.70
CA GLU A 915 25.80 -4.25 30.07
C GLU A 915 25.20 -3.17 30.98
N ALA A 916 25.67 -1.92 30.89
CA ALA A 916 25.09 -0.80 31.64
C ALA A 916 23.63 -0.51 31.23
N MET A 917 23.30 -0.59 29.93
CA MET A 917 21.92 -0.47 29.44
C MET A 917 21.04 -1.65 29.89
N GLU A 918 21.57 -2.87 29.93
CA GLU A 918 20.86 -4.03 30.46
C GLU A 918 20.58 -3.89 31.96
N LEU A 919 21.56 -3.45 32.76
CA LEU A 919 21.41 -3.20 34.18
C LEU A 919 20.39 -2.08 34.46
N ALA A 920 20.44 -0.99 33.71
CA ALA A 920 19.45 0.09 33.79
C ALA A 920 18.02 -0.40 33.46
N GLY A 921 17.88 -1.28 32.46
CA GLY A 921 16.61 -1.92 32.12
C GLY A 921 16.07 -2.78 33.27
N LYS A 922 16.92 -3.62 33.89
CA LYS A 922 16.54 -4.45 35.04
C LYS A 922 16.13 -3.59 36.25
N LEU A 923 16.90 -2.57 36.59
CA LEU A 923 16.57 -1.65 37.70
C LEU A 923 15.27 -0.86 37.44
N SER A 924 15.00 -0.47 36.20
CA SER A 924 13.73 0.15 35.81
C SER A 924 12.55 -0.81 35.98
N GLN A 925 12.72 -2.08 35.59
CA GLN A 925 11.70 -3.11 35.75
C GLN A 925 11.44 -3.42 37.24
N GLU A 926 12.48 -3.65 38.03
CA GLU A 926 12.39 -3.89 39.48
C GLU A 926 11.75 -2.69 40.22
N SER A 927 12.08 -1.46 39.82
CA SER A 927 11.44 -0.25 40.36
C SER A 927 9.95 -0.19 40.04
N ASN A 928 9.55 -0.51 38.80
CA ASN A 928 8.14 -0.54 38.39
C ASN A 928 7.35 -1.65 39.10
N ASP A 929 7.91 -2.86 39.22
CA ASP A 929 7.25 -3.97 39.91
C ASP A 929 7.21 -3.72 41.43
N GLY A 930 8.25 -3.11 42.01
CA GLY A 930 8.27 -2.66 43.40
C GLY A 930 7.29 -1.51 43.69
N LEU A 931 7.04 -0.61 42.73
CA LEU A 931 6.00 0.42 42.83
C LEU A 931 4.60 -0.22 42.76
N ARG A 932 4.41 -1.19 41.86
CA ARG A 932 3.16 -1.98 41.72
C ARG A 932 2.86 -2.90 42.90
N PHE A 933 3.85 -3.27 43.70
CA PHE A 933 3.66 -4.05 44.93
C PHE A 933 3.36 -3.16 46.16
N LYS A 934 3.69 -1.86 46.08
CA LYS A 934 3.36 -0.85 47.10
C LYS A 934 2.01 -0.17 46.88
N LEU A 935 1.47 -0.26 45.66
CA LEU A 935 0.12 0.15 45.25
C LEU A 935 -0.86 -1.02 45.44
#